data_AF-A0AAD3D7L2-F1
#
_entry.id   AF-A0AAD3D7L2-F1
#
_cell.length_a   1.000
_cell.length_b   1.000
_cell.length_c   1.000
_cell.angle_alpha   90.00
_cell.angle_beta   90.00
_cell.angle_gamma   90.00
#
_symmetry.space_group_name_H-M   'P 1'
#
loop_
_entity.id
_entity.type
_entity.pdbx_description
1 polymer ?
#
loop_
_entity_poly.entity_id
_entity_poly.type
_entity_poly.pdbx_seq_one_letter_code
_entity_poly.pdbx_strand_id
1 'polypeptide(L)'
;MALPLTPRALQSFRHVSTKKHNILRCFLTHQHQLFSTTVSKRSTNLQYDRDNGIVSLIEDGKCTPIYKSVIGIEIHAQLAVPTKLFSSGPTKFHPHYSPTSNTSTSSHDISYPGTLPMLSKSSVQKAVISAAALKCDIQEVSRFERKHYTYADLPFGYQVTQQRWPLAKDGVLNCRRYSPPKPKKKKKKKRGSIVNSDGNKSDESSLSKFFTVGIDRIQMEQDTGKTTSSSIDDSKTRYLINFNRAGSTLIEIVFKPQINAAHEAASVVSTLQSLLKFLDTCDGKMEEGSLRCDLNVSIYPLSDKGKDFSNIKDEEEHNPFQQYLPEGVGNRVEVKNLNSIKQIIQSAEYEAIRQTQQILDGAPTGRETRTFDPKSGHTIKIRDKGGAVDYRFLPEPDLPPLHLDKDVLDHDSLGEFLKVNLPELPEDALGRLISQYGISEASAIIITNDRPAIAFFEETIQFCINDLENSEGVDKSKIATMVANWLCNDLFALIKESATRDLQGEDLHHPISVEYSNVDSTRLAKLMTLIVQETVSTTQAKKLLQVMFSDDLESLPGDIAEKNGWKLITNMDDLKQLCRDVILCEKNSKQFDQYKQGGKNVRKMSKFFKGNIMKESKGNAHPELLGKALDSVLHELAPDVEE
;
A
#
# COMPACT_ATOMS: atom_id res chain seq x y z
N MET A 1 -6.38 -44.85 69.28
CA MET A 1 -5.29 -45.18 70.21
C MET A 1 -4.28 -44.03 70.19
N ALA A 2 -4.06 -43.44 71.38
CA ALA A 2 -2.98 -42.58 71.88
C ALA A 2 -1.88 -42.06 70.92
N LEU A 3 -1.25 -40.88 71.07
CA LEU A 3 -1.39 -39.59 71.76
C LEU A 3 -0.18 -38.76 71.20
N PRO A 4 -0.19 -37.41 71.26
CA PRO A 4 0.79 -36.49 70.66
C PRO A 4 1.85 -36.02 71.66
N LEU A 5 2.94 -35.38 71.21
CA LEU A 5 3.76 -34.46 72.02
C LEU A 5 4.30 -33.30 71.18
N THR A 6 4.13 -32.10 71.72
CA THR A 6 4.56 -30.78 71.21
C THR A 6 5.84 -30.30 71.96
N PRO A 7 6.25 -29.01 71.98
CA PRO A 7 7.53 -28.54 71.42
C PRO A 7 8.51 -28.02 72.48
N ARG A 8 9.77 -27.72 72.12
CA ARG A 8 10.63 -26.85 72.94
C ARG A 8 11.30 -25.75 72.13
N ALA A 9 11.07 -24.55 72.66
CA ALA A 9 11.32 -23.21 72.19
C ALA A 9 12.76 -22.86 71.77
N LEU A 10 12.81 -22.04 70.71
CA LEU A 10 13.52 -20.76 70.60
C LEU A 10 14.09 -20.16 71.91
N GLN A 11 15.40 -19.86 71.93
CA GLN A 11 15.99 -18.53 72.18
C GLN A 11 17.54 -18.62 72.16
N SER A 12 18.15 -18.00 71.14
CA SER A 12 19.17 -16.91 71.22
C SER A 12 20.54 -17.34 71.80
N PHE A 13 21.68 -17.24 71.10
CA PHE A 13 22.43 -16.05 70.65
C PHE A 13 23.53 -16.56 69.68
N ARG A 14 23.72 -15.93 68.50
CA ARG A 14 24.83 -15.00 68.17
C ARG A 14 26.26 -15.54 68.44
N HIS A 15 27.12 -15.35 67.43
CA HIS A 15 28.50 -15.83 67.24
C HIS A 15 28.55 -17.27 66.73
N VAL A 16 28.81 -17.53 65.44
CA VAL A 16 30.04 -17.16 64.72
C VAL A 16 29.71 -16.77 63.28
N SER A 17 29.70 -15.46 63.05
CA SER A 17 29.99 -14.86 61.74
C SER A 17 31.46 -15.10 61.40
N THR A 18 31.81 -15.08 60.11
CA THR A 18 33.18 -15.12 59.56
C THR A 18 33.87 -16.49 59.44
N LYS A 19 33.35 -17.39 58.58
CA LYS A 19 34.22 -18.33 57.80
C LYS A 19 33.57 -19.07 56.63
N LYS A 20 32.29 -18.88 56.31
CA LYS A 20 31.63 -19.46 55.13
C LYS A 20 31.42 -18.51 53.95
N HIS A 21 32.04 -17.33 53.96
CA HIS A 21 31.96 -16.36 52.84
C HIS A 21 33.22 -16.33 51.94
N ASN A 22 34.26 -17.13 52.23
CA ASN A 22 35.50 -17.13 51.43
C ASN A 22 35.73 -18.39 50.56
N ILE A 23 34.84 -19.39 50.60
CA ILE A 23 34.95 -20.57 49.71
C ILE A 23 33.98 -20.47 48.52
N LEU A 24 32.84 -19.79 48.68
CA LEU A 24 31.91 -19.56 47.57
C LEU A 24 32.37 -18.45 46.60
N ARG A 25 33.34 -17.62 46.99
CA ARG A 25 33.86 -16.52 46.17
C ARG A 25 35.05 -16.90 45.29
N CYS A 26 35.69 -18.07 45.51
CA CYS A 26 36.74 -18.59 44.64
C CYS A 26 36.21 -19.51 43.52
N PHE A 27 35.01 -20.09 43.66
CA PHE A 27 34.38 -20.82 42.56
C PHE A 27 33.67 -19.91 41.55
N LEU A 28 33.28 -18.71 41.97
CA LEU A 28 32.62 -17.70 41.13
C LEU A 28 33.59 -16.78 40.35
N THR A 29 34.90 -16.92 40.54
CA THR A 29 35.93 -16.15 39.81
C THR A 29 36.82 -16.97 38.88
N HIS A 30 36.71 -18.31 38.88
CA HIS A 30 37.45 -19.17 37.93
C HIS A 30 36.62 -19.81 36.80
N GLN A 31 35.28 -19.68 36.82
CA GLN A 31 34.48 -19.93 35.60
C GLN A 31 34.27 -18.67 34.73
N HIS A 32 34.61 -17.48 35.25
CA HIS A 32 34.52 -16.22 34.51
C HIS A 32 35.77 -15.85 33.71
N GLN A 33 36.77 -16.74 33.63
CA GLN A 33 38.03 -16.52 32.88
C GLN A 33 38.31 -17.51 31.73
N LEU A 34 37.36 -18.39 31.38
CA LEU A 34 37.47 -19.29 30.22
C LEU A 34 36.36 -19.14 29.16
N PHE A 35 35.44 -18.18 29.33
CA PHE A 35 34.53 -17.71 28.28
C PHE A 35 34.52 -16.18 28.26
N SER A 36 35.70 -15.62 28.02
CA SER A 36 35.87 -14.24 27.61
C SER A 36 36.82 -14.20 26.41
N THR A 37 36.57 -15.05 25.41
CA THR A 37 36.78 -14.60 24.04
C THR A 37 35.66 -13.62 23.78
N THR A 38 36.03 -12.35 23.72
CA THR A 38 35.24 -11.29 23.10
C THR A 38 34.59 -11.86 21.84
N VAL A 39 33.30 -12.17 21.91
CA VAL A 39 32.45 -12.18 20.72
C VAL A 39 32.37 -10.71 20.34
N SER A 40 33.45 -10.25 19.71
CA SER A 40 33.41 -9.15 18.77
C SER A 40 32.13 -9.36 17.97
N LYS A 41 31.30 -8.33 17.87
CA LYS A 41 30.33 -8.23 16.78
C LYS A 41 31.13 -8.47 15.50
N ARG A 42 31.21 -9.71 15.02
CA ARG A 42 31.59 -9.98 13.64
C ARG A 42 30.48 -9.30 12.87
N SER A 43 30.74 -8.09 12.38
CA SER A 43 30.03 -7.60 11.22
C SER A 43 30.15 -8.73 10.22
N THR A 44 29.05 -9.39 9.90
CA THR A 44 29.05 -10.34 8.80
C THR A 44 29.63 -9.59 7.62
N ASN A 45 30.71 -10.11 7.02
CA ASN A 45 31.31 -9.55 5.81
C ASN A 45 30.38 -9.74 4.60
N LEU A 46 29.07 -9.81 4.81
CA LEU A 46 28.06 -10.09 3.81
C LEU A 46 27.17 -8.86 3.65
N GLN A 47 26.91 -8.51 2.40
CA GLN A 47 25.97 -7.46 2.04
C GLN A 47 24.94 -8.02 1.07
N TYR A 48 23.68 -7.66 1.29
CA TYR A 48 22.59 -8.00 0.40
C TYR A 48 22.15 -6.78 -0.41
N ASP A 49 22.08 -6.95 -1.72
CA ASP A 49 21.47 -5.99 -2.63
C ASP A 49 19.96 -6.24 -2.70
N ARG A 50 19.17 -5.30 -2.15
CA ARG A 50 17.70 -5.42 -2.08
C ARG A 50 17.01 -5.30 -3.42
N ASP A 51 17.66 -4.74 -4.44
CA ASP A 51 17.11 -4.52 -5.77
C ASP A 51 17.45 -5.66 -6.74
N ASN A 52 18.61 -6.31 -6.55
CA ASN A 52 19.08 -7.40 -7.42
C ASN A 52 19.03 -8.79 -6.76
N GLY A 53 18.84 -8.88 -5.45
CA GLY A 53 18.81 -10.15 -4.72
C GLY A 53 20.18 -10.79 -4.53
N ILE A 54 21.26 -10.03 -4.75
CA ILE A 54 22.62 -10.54 -4.72
C ILE A 54 23.18 -10.44 -3.30
N VAL A 55 23.72 -11.55 -2.79
CA VAL A 55 24.54 -11.56 -1.59
C VAL A 55 26.01 -11.50 -2.01
N SER A 56 26.74 -10.53 -1.49
CA SER A 56 28.15 -10.30 -1.77
C SER A 56 29.02 -10.41 -0.53
N LEU A 57 30.21 -10.96 -0.68
CA LEU A 57 31.26 -11.03 0.33
C LEU A 57 32.15 -9.78 0.25
N ILE A 58 32.39 -9.15 1.39
CA ILE A 58 33.23 -7.96 1.56
C ILE A 58 34.54 -8.38 2.22
N GLU A 59 35.59 -8.45 1.43
CA GLU A 59 36.95 -8.75 1.90
C GLU A 59 37.92 -7.70 1.36
N ASP A 60 38.76 -7.14 2.23
CA ASP A 60 39.76 -6.13 1.88
C ASP A 60 39.23 -4.93 1.07
N GLY A 61 37.98 -4.52 1.34
CA GLY A 61 37.31 -3.43 0.64
C GLY A 61 36.75 -3.80 -0.75
N LYS A 62 36.92 -5.04 -1.19
CA LYS A 62 36.34 -5.58 -2.43
C LYS A 62 35.02 -6.28 -2.13
N CYS A 63 33.98 -5.92 -2.87
CA CYS A 63 32.67 -6.54 -2.81
C CYS A 63 32.54 -7.57 -3.94
N THR A 64 32.49 -8.86 -3.60
CA THR A 64 32.43 -9.98 -4.55
C THR A 64 31.06 -10.66 -4.48
N PRO A 65 30.26 -10.65 -5.56
CA PRO A 65 28.99 -11.39 -5.62
C PRO A 65 29.24 -12.89 -5.48
N ILE A 66 28.48 -13.56 -4.60
CA ILE A 66 28.67 -14.99 -4.34
C ILE A 66 27.38 -15.81 -4.55
N TYR A 67 26.25 -15.30 -4.06
CA TYR A 67 24.96 -15.98 -4.14
C TYR A 67 23.88 -15.01 -4.60
N LYS A 68 22.78 -15.57 -5.08
CA LYS A 68 21.55 -14.84 -5.40
C LYS A 68 20.36 -15.53 -4.75
N SER A 69 19.40 -14.75 -4.25
CA SER A 69 18.19 -15.30 -3.63
C SER A 69 17.13 -15.67 -4.65
N VAL A 70 16.36 -16.73 -4.33
CA VAL A 70 15.07 -17.04 -4.94
C VAL A 70 14.01 -16.98 -3.85
N ILE A 71 12.92 -16.30 -4.13
CA ILE A 71 11.84 -16.02 -3.21
C ILE A 71 10.53 -16.53 -3.82
N GLY A 72 9.90 -17.48 -3.15
CA GLY A 72 8.50 -17.84 -3.36
C GLY A 72 7.60 -17.03 -2.43
N ILE A 73 6.42 -16.66 -2.91
CA ILE A 73 5.44 -15.89 -2.15
C ILE A 73 4.13 -16.66 -2.10
N GLU A 74 3.57 -16.79 -0.90
CA GLU A 74 2.26 -17.35 -0.64
C GLU A 74 1.44 -16.31 0.13
N ILE A 75 0.31 -15.90 -0.43
CA ILE A 75 -0.53 -14.85 0.14
C ILE A 75 -1.91 -15.42 0.46
N HIS A 76 -2.35 -15.24 1.69
CA HIS A 76 -3.72 -15.52 2.10
C HIS A 76 -4.48 -14.20 2.22
N ALA A 77 -5.53 -14.04 1.42
CA ALA A 77 -6.40 -12.87 1.44
C ALA A 77 -7.80 -13.26 1.92
N GLN A 78 -8.29 -12.62 2.99
CA GLN A 78 -9.64 -12.77 3.50
C GLN A 78 -10.61 -12.01 2.62
N LEU A 79 -11.57 -12.72 2.03
CA LEU A 79 -12.55 -12.10 1.14
C LEU A 79 -13.53 -11.22 1.91
N ALA A 80 -13.85 -10.08 1.32
CA ALA A 80 -14.80 -9.11 1.81
C ALA A 80 -16.25 -9.54 1.52
N VAL A 81 -16.69 -10.62 2.15
CA VAL A 81 -18.03 -11.23 1.97
C VAL A 81 -18.86 -11.18 3.24
N PRO A 82 -20.19 -11.04 3.18
CA PRO A 82 -21.04 -10.91 4.36
C PRO A 82 -21.12 -12.20 5.19
N THR A 83 -21.08 -13.38 4.56
CA THR A 83 -21.18 -14.68 5.23
C THR A 83 -19.91 -15.50 5.04
N LYS A 84 -19.67 -16.41 5.98
CA LYS A 84 -18.54 -17.36 5.95
C LYS A 84 -18.63 -18.33 4.77
N LEU A 85 -17.52 -19.00 4.48
CA LEU A 85 -17.37 -19.82 3.27
C LEU A 85 -18.39 -20.97 3.21
N PHE A 86 -18.65 -21.60 4.35
CA PHE A 86 -19.49 -22.80 4.43
C PHE A 86 -20.64 -22.69 5.45
N SER A 87 -20.96 -21.48 5.90
CA SER A 87 -22.03 -21.26 6.88
C SER A 87 -22.65 -19.87 6.76
N SER A 88 -23.80 -19.69 7.41
CA SER A 88 -24.47 -18.39 7.53
C SER A 88 -23.86 -17.49 8.61
N GLY A 89 -22.73 -17.88 9.22
CA GLY A 89 -22.07 -17.06 10.24
C GLY A 89 -21.62 -15.71 9.65
N PRO A 90 -21.82 -14.59 10.38
CA PRO A 90 -21.44 -13.28 9.88
C PRO A 90 -19.92 -13.11 9.88
N THR A 91 -19.37 -12.51 8.83
CA THR A 91 -17.99 -12.01 8.84
C THR A 91 -17.97 -10.53 9.29
N LYS A 92 -16.78 -9.92 9.40
CA LYS A 92 -16.63 -8.49 9.71
C LYS A 92 -17.31 -7.53 8.71
N PHE A 93 -17.71 -8.02 7.55
CA PHE A 93 -18.39 -7.25 6.51
C PHE A 93 -19.93 -7.37 6.58
N HIS A 94 -20.45 -8.06 7.60
CA HIS A 94 -21.88 -8.20 7.85
C HIS A 94 -22.38 -7.13 8.83
N PRO A 95 -23.58 -6.52 8.64
CA PRO A 95 -24.15 -5.53 9.57
C PRO A 95 -24.34 -6.05 11.01
N HIS A 96 -24.58 -7.35 11.17
CA HIS A 96 -24.74 -8.02 12.46
C HIS A 96 -23.46 -8.64 13.03
N TYR A 97 -22.29 -8.33 12.46
CA TYR A 97 -21.03 -8.78 13.03
C TYR A 97 -20.82 -8.23 14.43
N SER A 98 -20.30 -9.06 15.32
CA SER A 98 -19.91 -8.66 16.67
C SER A 98 -18.44 -9.03 16.91
N PRO A 99 -17.58 -8.07 17.33
CA PRO A 99 -16.19 -8.35 17.67
C PRO A 99 -16.05 -9.09 19.02
N THR A 100 -17.13 -9.17 19.81
CA THR A 100 -17.16 -9.92 21.08
C THR A 100 -16.81 -11.38 20.83
N SER A 101 -15.99 -11.99 21.69
CA SER A 101 -15.48 -13.34 21.43
C SER A 101 -16.60 -14.37 21.33
N ASN A 102 -16.54 -15.23 20.32
CA ASN A 102 -17.48 -16.33 20.06
C ASN A 102 -18.96 -15.91 19.89
N THR A 103 -19.23 -14.69 19.41
CA THR A 103 -20.59 -14.21 19.09
C THR A 103 -20.88 -14.17 17.58
N SER A 104 -19.86 -14.27 16.74
CA SER A 104 -19.99 -14.28 15.27
C SER A 104 -19.73 -15.69 14.72
N THR A 105 -20.49 -16.67 15.20
CA THR A 105 -20.37 -18.09 14.85
C THR A 105 -21.73 -18.72 14.57
N SER A 106 -21.73 -19.73 13.72
CA SER A 106 -22.84 -20.67 13.52
C SER A 106 -22.49 -22.04 14.12
N SER A 107 -23.47 -22.94 14.21
CA SER A 107 -23.25 -24.33 14.65
C SER A 107 -22.21 -25.06 13.79
N HIS A 108 -22.15 -24.77 12.49
CA HIS A 108 -21.17 -25.36 11.60
C HIS A 108 -19.76 -24.85 11.94
N ASP A 109 -19.57 -23.55 12.15
CA ASP A 109 -18.24 -22.96 12.39
C ASP A 109 -17.50 -23.56 13.60
N ILE A 110 -18.26 -24.04 14.58
CA ILE A 110 -17.73 -24.65 15.81
C ILE A 110 -17.80 -26.18 15.80
N SER A 111 -17.99 -26.78 14.62
CA SER A 111 -18.05 -28.23 14.41
C SER A 111 -19.11 -28.93 15.28
N TYR A 112 -20.31 -28.34 15.41
CA TYR A 112 -21.40 -29.01 16.11
C TYR A 112 -21.78 -30.31 15.36
N PRO A 113 -21.89 -31.46 16.05
CA PRO A 113 -22.16 -32.73 15.39
C PRO A 113 -23.44 -32.70 14.55
N GLY A 114 -23.37 -33.26 13.34
CA GLY A 114 -24.50 -33.35 12.40
C GLY A 114 -24.69 -32.13 11.50
N THR A 115 -23.84 -31.11 11.59
CA THR A 115 -23.85 -29.97 10.66
C THR A 115 -23.14 -30.31 9.35
N LEU A 116 -23.62 -29.75 8.23
CA LEU A 116 -23.02 -29.91 6.90
C LEU A 116 -22.56 -28.54 6.35
N PRO A 117 -21.50 -28.50 5.53
CA PRO A 117 -21.02 -27.27 4.91
C PRO A 117 -21.99 -26.78 3.83
N MET A 118 -22.23 -25.47 3.80
CA MET A 118 -23.05 -24.82 2.77
C MET A 118 -22.25 -23.71 2.09
N LEU A 119 -21.79 -23.97 0.87
CA LEU A 119 -20.93 -23.06 0.11
C LEU A 119 -21.61 -21.70 -0.15
N SER A 120 -20.90 -20.62 0.18
CA SER A 120 -21.34 -19.24 -0.03
C SER A 120 -21.13 -18.79 -1.48
N LYS A 121 -22.22 -18.42 -2.18
CA LYS A 121 -22.14 -17.88 -3.55
C LYS A 121 -21.25 -16.64 -3.64
N SER A 122 -21.43 -15.68 -2.72
CA SER A 122 -20.66 -14.44 -2.71
C SER A 122 -19.16 -14.67 -2.52
N SER A 123 -18.80 -15.74 -1.79
CA SER A 123 -17.41 -16.20 -1.65
C SER A 123 -16.82 -16.66 -2.97
N VAL A 124 -17.55 -17.51 -3.71
CA VAL A 124 -17.10 -17.98 -5.02
C VAL A 124 -17.01 -16.83 -6.01
N GLN A 125 -18.05 -15.99 -6.09
CA GLN A 125 -18.09 -14.83 -6.99
C GLN A 125 -16.91 -13.88 -6.78
N LYS A 126 -16.59 -13.50 -5.53
CA LYS A 126 -15.42 -12.64 -5.23
C LYS A 126 -14.07 -13.33 -5.48
N ALA A 127 -13.99 -14.65 -5.27
CA ALA A 127 -12.79 -15.41 -5.61
C ALA A 127 -12.57 -15.45 -7.14
N VAL A 128 -13.64 -15.64 -7.92
CA VAL A 128 -13.62 -15.62 -9.39
C VAL A 128 -13.23 -14.24 -9.93
N ILE A 129 -13.78 -13.15 -9.39
CA ILE A 129 -13.39 -11.78 -9.76
C ILE A 129 -11.89 -11.55 -9.48
N SER A 130 -11.41 -11.98 -8.31
CA SER A 130 -9.98 -11.85 -7.95
C SER A 130 -9.09 -12.66 -8.89
N ALA A 131 -9.49 -13.89 -9.26
CA ALA A 131 -8.74 -14.73 -10.19
C ALA A 131 -8.71 -14.15 -11.61
N ALA A 132 -9.82 -13.60 -12.09
CA ALA A 132 -9.90 -12.95 -13.40
C ALA A 132 -9.01 -11.70 -13.47
N ALA A 133 -9.02 -10.88 -12.42
CA ALA A 133 -8.16 -9.70 -12.34
C ALA A 133 -6.66 -10.04 -12.31
N LEU A 134 -6.32 -11.23 -11.78
CA LEU A 134 -4.97 -11.80 -11.80
C LEU A 134 -4.65 -12.57 -13.09
N LYS A 135 -5.52 -12.46 -14.10
CA LYS A 135 -5.37 -13.04 -15.44
C LYS A 135 -5.11 -14.56 -15.37
N CYS A 136 -5.71 -15.24 -14.39
CA CYS A 136 -5.62 -16.69 -14.25
C CYS A 136 -6.57 -17.42 -15.21
N ASP A 137 -6.22 -18.66 -15.55
CA ASP A 137 -7.12 -19.64 -16.15
C ASP A 137 -8.08 -20.20 -15.08
N ILE A 138 -9.33 -19.70 -15.11
CA ILE A 138 -10.37 -20.06 -14.15
C ILE A 138 -10.98 -21.40 -14.56
N GLN A 139 -10.97 -22.36 -13.64
CA GLN A 139 -11.47 -23.70 -13.91
C GLN A 139 -13.00 -23.70 -13.84
N GLU A 140 -13.67 -24.13 -14.91
CA GLU A 140 -15.14 -24.27 -14.94
C GLU A 140 -15.65 -25.26 -13.87
N VAL A 141 -14.82 -26.24 -13.52
CA VAL A 141 -15.08 -27.24 -12.50
C VAL A 141 -13.90 -27.32 -11.53
N SER A 142 -14.17 -27.12 -10.25
CA SER A 142 -13.17 -27.27 -9.17
C SER A 142 -13.71 -28.15 -8.04
N ARG A 143 -12.87 -28.55 -7.08
CA ARG A 143 -13.27 -29.43 -5.97
C ARG A 143 -12.60 -29.06 -4.66
N PHE A 144 -13.38 -29.12 -3.59
CA PHE A 144 -12.89 -28.94 -2.23
C PHE A 144 -12.31 -30.23 -1.66
N GLU A 145 -11.39 -30.07 -0.72
CA GLU A 145 -10.62 -31.14 -0.10
C GLU A 145 -10.40 -30.85 1.38
N ARG A 146 -10.30 -31.90 2.20
CA ARG A 146 -9.94 -31.79 3.62
C ARG A 146 -8.43 -31.92 3.79
N LYS A 147 -7.82 -30.89 4.37
CA LYS A 147 -6.43 -30.85 4.84
C LYS A 147 -6.43 -31.15 6.34
N HIS A 148 -6.05 -32.36 6.73
CA HIS A 148 -6.15 -32.84 8.11
C HIS A 148 -4.95 -32.40 8.95
N TYR A 149 -5.23 -31.65 10.02
CA TYR A 149 -4.28 -31.38 11.10
C TYR A 149 -5.05 -30.97 12.36
N THR A 150 -4.55 -31.38 13.52
CA THR A 150 -5.20 -31.07 14.79
C THR A 150 -4.61 -29.81 15.41
N TYR A 151 -5.44 -28.80 15.62
CA TYR A 151 -5.07 -27.60 16.35
C TYR A 151 -6.29 -27.00 17.05
N ALA A 152 -6.08 -26.29 18.16
CA ALA A 152 -7.18 -25.86 19.04
C ALA A 152 -8.11 -24.82 18.39
N ASP A 153 -7.61 -24.03 17.44
CA ASP A 153 -8.40 -23.05 16.67
C ASP A 153 -9.03 -23.61 15.39
N LEU A 154 -8.91 -24.92 15.15
CA LEU A 154 -9.51 -25.60 14.00
C LEU A 154 -10.54 -26.64 14.50
N PRO A 155 -11.81 -26.27 14.64
CA PRO A 155 -12.85 -27.10 15.28
C PRO A 155 -13.00 -28.50 14.68
N PHE A 156 -12.93 -28.61 13.36
CA PHE A 156 -13.16 -29.88 12.65
C PHE A 156 -11.98 -30.86 12.72
N GLY A 157 -10.78 -30.40 13.11
CA GLY A 157 -9.54 -31.18 12.97
C GLY A 157 -9.09 -31.37 11.51
N TYR A 158 -9.73 -30.66 10.57
CA TYR A 158 -9.32 -30.50 9.18
C TYR A 158 -9.78 -29.13 8.67
N GLN A 159 -9.04 -28.58 7.71
CA GLN A 159 -9.38 -27.35 7.00
C GLN A 159 -9.89 -27.72 5.61
N VAL A 160 -11.02 -27.16 5.19
CA VAL A 160 -11.51 -27.33 3.81
C VAL A 160 -10.77 -26.35 2.89
N THR A 161 -10.16 -26.85 1.81
CA THR A 161 -9.28 -26.12 0.86
C THR A 161 -9.38 -26.72 -0.56
N GLN A 162 -8.53 -26.32 -1.53
CA GLN A 162 -8.55 -26.78 -2.93
C GLN A 162 -7.13 -27.01 -3.50
N GLN A 163 -6.41 -28.04 -3.04
CA GLN A 163 -5.01 -28.23 -3.43
C GLN A 163 -4.87 -28.78 -4.86
N ARG A 164 -5.57 -29.88 -5.18
CA ARG A 164 -5.45 -30.60 -6.47
C ARG A 164 -6.30 -29.99 -7.57
N TRP A 165 -7.47 -29.45 -7.20
CA TRP A 165 -8.43 -28.82 -8.11
C TRP A 165 -8.69 -27.38 -7.68
N PRO A 166 -7.67 -26.50 -7.76
CA PRO A 166 -7.80 -25.10 -7.40
C PRO A 166 -8.84 -24.39 -8.28
N LEU A 167 -9.38 -23.28 -7.79
CA LEU A 167 -10.32 -22.43 -8.52
C LEU A 167 -9.72 -21.90 -9.83
N ALA A 168 -8.44 -21.51 -9.79
CA ALA A 168 -7.76 -20.97 -10.97
C ALA A 168 -6.26 -21.30 -10.97
N LYS A 169 -5.64 -21.30 -12.15
CA LYS A 169 -4.22 -21.61 -12.38
C LYS A 169 -3.57 -20.58 -13.29
N ASP A 170 -2.23 -20.57 -13.34
CA ASP A 170 -1.44 -19.92 -14.38
C ASP A 170 -1.80 -18.44 -14.65
N GLY A 171 -1.82 -17.64 -13.59
CA GLY A 171 -2.04 -16.19 -13.69
C GLY A 171 -0.76 -15.38 -13.87
N VAL A 172 -0.91 -14.06 -13.96
CA VAL A 172 0.20 -13.11 -13.99
C VAL A 172 -0.15 -11.83 -13.26
N LEU A 173 0.84 -11.25 -12.58
CA LEU A 173 0.72 -9.94 -11.94
C LEU A 173 1.82 -9.00 -12.45
N ASN A 174 1.40 -7.87 -13.02
CA ASN A 174 2.29 -6.80 -13.45
C ASN A 174 2.57 -5.87 -12.28
N CYS A 175 3.83 -5.80 -11.87
CA CYS A 175 4.27 -5.08 -10.69
C CYS A 175 5.15 -3.89 -11.08
N ARG A 176 4.92 -2.75 -10.44
CA ARG A 176 5.88 -1.64 -10.47
C ARG A 176 6.97 -1.89 -9.42
N ARG A 177 8.24 -1.79 -9.82
CA ARG A 177 9.37 -1.96 -8.88
C ARG A 177 9.30 -0.96 -7.74
N TYR A 178 9.51 -1.46 -6.53
CA TYR A 178 9.49 -0.68 -5.31
C TYR A 178 10.63 0.33 -5.36
N SER A 179 10.28 1.61 -5.26
CA SER A 179 11.26 2.68 -5.11
C SER A 179 11.13 3.22 -3.69
N PRO A 180 12.11 2.99 -2.79
CA PRO A 180 12.04 3.56 -1.47
C PRO A 180 11.92 5.09 -1.56
N PRO A 181 11.12 5.73 -0.69
CA PRO A 181 11.00 7.18 -0.68
C PRO A 181 12.39 7.80 -0.48
N LYS A 182 12.84 8.60 -1.47
CA LYS A 182 14.15 9.26 -1.40
C LYS A 182 14.21 10.07 -0.10
N PRO A 183 15.25 9.91 0.74
CA PRO A 183 15.39 10.72 1.94
C PRO A 183 15.34 12.19 1.53
N LYS A 184 14.53 13.01 2.24
CA LYS A 184 14.39 14.44 1.97
C LYS A 184 15.78 15.08 1.99
N LYS A 185 16.39 15.26 0.80
CA LYS A 185 17.67 15.97 0.69
C LYS A 185 17.42 17.36 1.27
N LYS A 186 18.09 17.71 2.37
CA LYS A 186 18.17 19.10 2.84
C LYS A 186 18.58 19.93 1.62
N LYS A 187 17.73 20.86 1.17
CA LYS A 187 18.02 21.77 0.05
C LYS A 187 19.27 22.59 0.39
N LYS A 188 20.47 22.08 0.11
CA LYS A 188 21.65 22.92 -0.05
C LYS A 188 21.42 23.69 -1.34
N LYS A 189 21.24 25.01 -1.24
CA LYS A 189 21.30 25.94 -2.37
C LYS A 189 22.64 25.75 -3.07
N LYS A 190 22.74 24.88 -4.08
CA LYS A 190 23.83 24.94 -5.05
C LYS A 190 23.51 26.10 -5.97
N ARG A 191 24.27 27.20 -5.81
CA ARG A 191 24.35 28.28 -6.79
C ARG A 191 24.95 27.70 -8.06
N GLY A 192 24.26 27.90 -9.18
CA GLY A 192 24.79 27.77 -10.55
C GLY A 192 25.31 26.40 -10.94
N SER A 193 24.44 25.54 -11.48
CA SER A 193 24.86 24.57 -12.50
C SER A 193 24.23 24.99 -13.81
N ILE A 194 25.09 25.33 -14.76
CA ILE A 194 24.74 25.55 -16.17
C ILE A 194 23.97 24.32 -16.65
N VAL A 195 22.78 24.58 -17.20
CA VAL A 195 21.95 23.56 -17.84
C VAL A 195 22.57 23.31 -19.21
N ASN A 196 23.22 22.17 -19.38
CA ASN A 196 23.47 21.66 -20.72
C ASN A 196 22.16 21.09 -21.25
N SER A 197 21.86 21.41 -22.51
CA SER A 197 20.60 21.17 -23.23
C SER A 197 20.40 19.73 -23.71
N ASP A 198 21.16 18.77 -23.20
CA ASP A 198 20.98 17.36 -23.54
C ASP A 198 20.29 16.65 -22.37
N GLY A 199 18.98 16.53 -22.50
CA GLY A 199 18.04 16.03 -21.50
C GLY A 199 18.15 14.54 -21.20
N ASN A 200 19.29 14.07 -20.71
CA ASN A 200 19.41 12.77 -20.07
C ASN A 200 19.98 12.94 -18.66
N LYS A 201 19.09 13.05 -17.67
CA LYS A 201 19.43 12.61 -16.32
C LYS A 201 19.56 11.10 -16.38
N SER A 202 20.77 10.59 -16.23
CA SER A 202 21.04 9.17 -16.05
C SER A 202 20.26 8.67 -14.82
N ASP A 203 19.15 7.98 -15.04
CA ASP A 203 18.52 7.16 -14.01
C ASP A 203 19.52 6.02 -13.67
N GLU A 204 20.04 6.06 -12.45
CA GLU A 204 21.10 5.17 -11.90
C GLU A 204 20.65 3.70 -11.69
N SER A 205 19.59 3.23 -12.34
CA SER A 205 19.11 1.85 -12.26
C SER A 205 18.88 1.32 -13.67
N SER A 206 19.71 0.37 -14.11
CA SER A 206 19.56 -0.37 -15.37
C SER A 206 18.33 -1.30 -15.41
N LEU A 207 17.60 -1.44 -14.29
CA LEU A 207 16.41 -2.28 -14.18
C LEU A 207 15.16 -1.60 -14.75
N SER A 208 14.33 -2.38 -15.43
CA SER A 208 13.03 -1.93 -15.91
C SER A 208 12.13 -1.47 -14.75
N LYS A 209 11.38 -0.38 -14.96
CA LYS A 209 10.43 0.18 -13.98
C LYS A 209 9.33 -0.81 -13.57
N PHE A 210 8.98 -1.74 -14.46
CA PHE A 210 7.97 -2.76 -14.28
C PHE A 210 8.56 -4.16 -14.48
N PHE A 211 7.96 -5.15 -13.84
CA PHE A 211 8.24 -6.57 -14.03
C PHE A 211 6.96 -7.37 -13.86
N THR A 212 6.92 -8.57 -14.45
CA THR A 212 5.77 -9.48 -14.36
C THR A 212 6.17 -10.71 -13.56
N VAL A 213 5.28 -11.16 -12.68
CA VAL A 213 5.45 -12.41 -11.94
C VAL A 213 4.31 -13.36 -12.26
N GLY A 214 4.63 -14.64 -12.45
CA GLY A 214 3.63 -15.69 -12.64
C GLY A 214 2.96 -16.11 -11.34
N ILE A 215 1.69 -16.46 -11.42
CA ILE A 215 0.90 -17.09 -10.36
C ILE A 215 0.72 -18.55 -10.74
N ASP A 216 0.99 -19.45 -9.81
CA ASP A 216 0.80 -20.89 -9.99
C ASP A 216 -0.68 -21.26 -9.88
N ARG A 217 -1.31 -20.89 -8.77
CA ARG A 217 -2.70 -21.21 -8.47
C ARG A 217 -3.36 -20.25 -7.49
N ILE A 218 -4.69 -20.25 -7.53
CA ILE A 218 -5.56 -19.62 -6.54
C ILE A 218 -6.54 -20.67 -6.03
N GLN A 219 -6.57 -20.86 -4.72
CA GLN A 219 -7.42 -21.83 -4.05
C GLN A 219 -8.26 -21.14 -2.98
N MET A 220 -9.51 -21.59 -2.84
CA MET A 220 -10.41 -21.14 -1.76
C MET A 220 -10.23 -22.03 -0.54
N GLU A 221 -10.19 -21.43 0.65
CA GLU A 221 -10.09 -22.17 1.91
C GLU A 221 -10.82 -21.50 3.08
N GLN A 222 -11.06 -22.26 4.14
CA GLN A 222 -11.57 -21.75 5.42
C GLN A 222 -10.43 -21.17 6.26
N ASP A 223 -10.63 -19.98 6.84
CA ASP A 223 -9.76 -19.50 7.91
C ASP A 223 -10.00 -20.25 9.23
N THR A 224 -8.98 -20.24 10.08
CA THR A 224 -9.05 -20.81 11.43
C THR A 224 -9.50 -19.76 12.46
N GLY A 225 -9.85 -20.22 13.66
CA GLY A 225 -10.06 -19.36 14.81
C GLY A 225 -8.78 -18.61 15.22
N LYS A 226 -8.87 -17.80 16.27
CA LYS A 226 -7.73 -17.10 16.86
C LYS A 226 -7.44 -17.69 18.23
N THR A 227 -6.19 -18.13 18.43
CA THR A 227 -5.68 -18.53 19.74
C THR A 227 -4.91 -17.37 20.37
N THR A 228 -5.26 -16.98 21.60
CA THR A 228 -4.47 -16.06 22.42
C THR A 228 -3.95 -16.77 23.65
N SER A 229 -2.72 -16.47 24.06
CA SER A 229 -2.09 -17.04 25.24
C SER A 229 -1.90 -15.98 26.32
N SER A 230 -2.19 -16.30 27.58
CA SER A 230 -1.84 -15.48 28.73
C SER A 230 -1.15 -16.31 29.81
N SER A 231 -0.06 -15.78 30.36
CA SER A 231 0.61 -16.38 31.50
C SER A 231 -0.26 -16.22 32.74
N ILE A 232 -0.61 -17.32 33.38
CA ILE A 232 -1.25 -17.31 34.70
C ILE A 232 -0.18 -17.12 35.78
N ASP A 233 0.94 -17.81 35.63
CA ASP A 233 2.16 -17.72 36.46
C ASP A 233 3.38 -18.16 35.62
N ASP A 234 4.59 -18.13 36.19
CA ASP A 234 5.85 -18.51 35.52
C ASP A 234 5.86 -19.95 34.96
N SER A 235 4.92 -20.80 35.39
CA SER A 235 4.83 -22.22 35.01
C SER A 235 3.58 -22.58 34.19
N LYS A 236 2.59 -21.69 34.10
CA LYS A 236 1.28 -22.00 33.48
C LYS A 236 0.89 -20.94 32.46
N THR A 237 0.61 -21.41 31.25
CA THR A 237 0.03 -20.61 30.17
C THR A 237 -1.42 -21.04 29.95
N ARG A 238 -2.35 -20.09 29.97
CA ARG A 238 -3.73 -20.27 29.51
C ARG A 238 -3.81 -19.96 28.04
N TYR A 239 -4.53 -20.78 27.28
CA TYR A 239 -4.91 -20.48 25.91
C TYR A 239 -6.40 -20.20 25.86
N LEU A 240 -6.77 -19.09 25.21
CA LEU A 240 -8.15 -18.69 24.95
C LEU A 240 -8.38 -18.75 23.44
N ILE A 241 -9.52 -19.32 23.04
CA ILE A 241 -9.83 -19.55 21.63
C ILE A 241 -11.07 -18.73 21.27
N ASN A 242 -10.96 -17.99 20.17
CA ASN A 242 -12.05 -17.21 19.59
C ASN A 242 -12.34 -17.72 18.17
N PHE A 243 -13.54 -18.27 17.98
CA PHE A 243 -14.01 -18.85 16.73
C PHE A 243 -14.73 -17.87 15.80
N ASN A 244 -14.84 -16.57 16.14
CA ASN A 244 -15.46 -15.58 15.25
C ASN A 244 -14.89 -15.62 13.83
N ARG A 245 -13.57 -15.81 13.71
CA ARG A 245 -12.87 -15.89 12.42
C ARG A 245 -12.99 -17.25 11.75
N ALA A 246 -13.19 -18.33 12.51
CA ALA A 246 -13.24 -19.69 11.97
C ALA A 246 -14.33 -19.80 10.90
N GLY A 247 -13.97 -20.35 9.74
CA GLY A 247 -14.84 -20.49 8.57
C GLY A 247 -14.92 -19.27 7.66
N SER A 248 -14.25 -18.16 8.00
CA SER A 248 -14.14 -17.00 7.09
C SER A 248 -13.49 -17.42 5.77
N THR A 249 -13.93 -16.82 4.67
CA THR A 249 -13.40 -17.15 3.34
C THR A 249 -12.00 -16.58 3.13
N LEU A 250 -11.07 -17.45 2.73
CA LEU A 250 -9.76 -17.07 2.24
C LEU A 250 -9.59 -17.50 0.79
N ILE A 251 -8.82 -16.71 0.05
CA ILE A 251 -8.09 -17.19 -1.12
C ILE A 251 -6.61 -17.27 -0.78
N GLU A 252 -5.99 -18.42 -1.05
CA GLU A 252 -4.54 -18.58 -1.04
C GLU A 252 -4.03 -18.46 -2.47
N ILE A 253 -3.16 -17.48 -2.70
CA ILE A 253 -2.55 -17.14 -3.97
C ILE A 253 -1.08 -17.53 -3.89
N VAL A 254 -0.68 -18.50 -4.71
CA VAL A 254 0.68 -19.03 -4.73
C VAL A 254 1.38 -18.52 -5.97
N PHE A 255 2.49 -17.82 -5.79
CA PHE A 255 3.29 -17.29 -6.90
C PHE A 255 4.32 -18.31 -7.38
N LYS A 256 4.65 -18.27 -8.66
CA LYS A 256 5.80 -19.01 -9.22
C LYS A 256 7.08 -18.47 -8.58
N PRO A 257 8.11 -19.32 -8.32
CA PRO A 257 9.33 -18.93 -7.62
C PRO A 257 10.30 -18.14 -8.52
N GLN A 258 9.84 -17.01 -9.06
CA GLN A 258 10.56 -16.19 -10.05
C GLN A 258 11.16 -14.90 -9.45
N ILE A 259 10.87 -14.63 -8.19
CA ILE A 259 11.26 -13.38 -7.51
C ILE A 259 12.66 -13.56 -6.95
N ASN A 260 13.55 -12.61 -7.21
CA ASN A 260 14.93 -12.72 -6.77
C ASN A 260 15.28 -11.68 -5.70
N ALA A 261 14.60 -10.54 -5.68
CA ALA A 261 14.98 -9.42 -4.82
C ALA A 261 13.93 -9.10 -3.74
N ALA A 262 14.37 -8.67 -2.56
CA ALA A 262 13.48 -8.28 -1.47
C ALA A 262 12.54 -7.12 -1.84
N HIS A 263 12.99 -6.16 -2.65
CA HIS A 263 12.14 -5.08 -3.15
C HIS A 263 11.12 -5.56 -4.19
N GLU A 264 11.43 -6.58 -4.99
CA GLU A 264 10.44 -7.23 -5.88
C GLU A 264 9.37 -7.94 -5.05
N ALA A 265 9.76 -8.66 -4.00
CA ALA A 265 8.80 -9.31 -3.10
C ALA A 265 7.83 -8.30 -2.46
N ALA A 266 8.36 -7.16 -2.00
CA ALA A 266 7.56 -6.04 -1.52
C ALA A 266 6.61 -5.48 -2.60
N SER A 267 7.09 -5.33 -3.83
CA SER A 267 6.27 -4.89 -4.97
C SER A 267 5.11 -5.82 -5.25
N VAL A 268 5.33 -7.14 -5.24
CA VAL A 268 4.28 -8.14 -5.48
C VAL A 268 3.18 -8.02 -4.44
N VAL A 269 3.55 -8.01 -3.15
CA VAL A 269 2.58 -7.92 -2.06
C VAL A 269 1.82 -6.59 -2.09
N SER A 270 2.53 -5.47 -2.31
CA SER A 270 1.91 -4.14 -2.39
C SER A 270 0.97 -4.01 -3.59
N THR A 271 1.36 -4.55 -4.76
CA THR A 271 0.54 -4.49 -5.98
C THR A 271 -0.70 -5.33 -5.83
N LEU A 272 -0.57 -6.55 -5.31
CA LEU A 272 -1.72 -7.42 -5.03
C LEU A 272 -2.66 -6.80 -4.00
N GLN A 273 -2.12 -6.23 -2.92
CA GLN A 273 -2.91 -5.53 -1.90
C GLN A 273 -3.73 -4.40 -2.52
N SER A 274 -3.12 -3.56 -3.35
CA SER A 274 -3.81 -2.47 -4.05
C SER A 274 -4.87 -3.00 -5.01
N LEU A 275 -4.59 -4.07 -5.76
CA LEU A 275 -5.53 -4.67 -6.70
C LEU A 275 -6.75 -5.24 -5.98
N LEU A 276 -6.58 -6.04 -4.93
CA LEU A 276 -7.70 -6.64 -4.20
C LEU A 276 -8.57 -5.60 -3.48
N LYS A 277 -7.95 -4.50 -3.01
CA LYS A 277 -8.68 -3.33 -2.49
C LYS A 277 -9.50 -2.65 -3.57
N PHE A 278 -8.91 -2.42 -4.75
CA PHE A 278 -9.59 -1.79 -5.89
C PHE A 278 -10.81 -2.60 -6.36
N LEU A 279 -10.74 -3.93 -6.27
CA LEU A 279 -11.84 -4.83 -6.63
C LEU A 279 -12.90 -4.99 -5.52
N ASP A 280 -12.68 -4.38 -4.35
CA ASP A 280 -13.46 -4.59 -3.13
C ASP A 280 -13.55 -6.08 -2.73
N THR A 281 -12.56 -6.90 -3.11
CA THR A 281 -12.55 -8.33 -2.79
C THR A 281 -11.83 -8.61 -1.48
N CYS A 282 -10.91 -7.75 -1.05
CA CYS A 282 -10.23 -7.82 0.24
C CYS A 282 -9.87 -6.41 0.72
N ASP A 283 -10.04 -6.11 2.01
CA ASP A 283 -9.60 -4.82 2.59
C ASP A 283 -8.07 -4.73 2.75
N GLY A 284 -7.34 -5.82 2.51
CA GLY A 284 -5.90 -5.87 2.37
C GLY A 284 -5.09 -5.51 3.63
N LYS A 285 -5.70 -5.44 4.82
CA LYS A 285 -5.03 -5.01 6.04
C LYS A 285 -4.13 -6.11 6.61
N MET A 286 -2.82 -5.89 6.57
CA MET A 286 -1.85 -6.89 7.02
C MET A 286 -1.80 -6.98 8.55
N GLU A 287 -1.93 -5.83 9.22
CA GLU A 287 -1.94 -5.68 10.67
C GLU A 287 -3.16 -6.33 11.34
N GLU A 288 -4.32 -6.32 10.68
CA GLU A 288 -5.53 -7.00 11.12
C GLU A 288 -5.55 -8.49 10.71
N GLY A 289 -4.61 -8.92 9.87
CA GLY A 289 -4.47 -10.29 9.39
C GLY A 289 -5.42 -10.68 8.27
N SER A 290 -6.11 -9.72 7.64
CA SER A 290 -6.94 -10.00 6.46
C SER A 290 -6.10 -10.20 5.19
N LEU A 291 -4.86 -9.72 5.17
CA LEU A 291 -3.85 -10.09 4.17
C LEU A 291 -2.60 -10.63 4.88
N ARG A 292 -2.27 -11.90 4.66
CA ARG A 292 -1.09 -12.55 5.25
C ARG A 292 -0.14 -12.98 4.15
N CYS A 293 1.15 -12.85 4.40
CA CYS A 293 2.19 -13.24 3.46
C CYS A 293 3.20 -14.17 4.17
N ASP A 294 3.44 -15.32 3.56
CA ASP A 294 4.52 -16.23 3.91
C ASP A 294 5.58 -16.19 2.80
N LEU A 295 6.85 -16.08 3.19
CA LEU A 295 7.98 -16.05 2.26
C LEU A 295 8.72 -17.38 2.27
N ASN A 296 9.01 -17.90 1.08
CA ASN A 296 9.85 -19.07 0.88
C ASN A 296 11.19 -18.63 0.31
N VAL A 297 12.23 -18.57 1.13
CA VAL A 297 13.56 -18.04 0.73
C VAL A 297 14.56 -19.19 0.57
N SER A 298 15.27 -19.17 -0.55
CA SER A 298 16.43 -20.01 -0.85
C SER A 298 17.50 -19.15 -1.53
N ILE A 299 18.73 -19.66 -1.63
CA ILE A 299 19.84 -19.02 -2.33
C ILE A 299 20.53 -20.02 -3.26
N TYR A 300 21.12 -19.51 -4.34
CA TYR A 300 21.91 -20.30 -5.30
C TYR A 300 23.20 -19.57 -5.68
N PRO A 301 24.28 -20.30 -6.04
CA PRO A 301 25.56 -19.69 -6.35
C PRO A 301 25.49 -18.94 -7.68
N LEU A 302 26.14 -17.77 -7.76
CA LEU A 302 26.24 -17.00 -9.02
C LEU A 302 27.26 -17.59 -9.99
N SER A 303 28.19 -18.41 -9.50
CA SER A 303 29.16 -19.12 -10.34
C SER A 303 29.61 -20.42 -9.67
N ASP A 304 29.79 -21.49 -10.46
CA ASP A 304 30.48 -22.71 -10.03
C ASP A 304 31.40 -23.22 -11.15
N LYS A 305 32.64 -23.61 -10.79
CA LYS A 305 33.65 -24.20 -11.72
C LYS A 305 33.81 -23.47 -13.07
N GLY A 306 33.77 -22.14 -13.06
CA GLY A 306 33.94 -21.31 -14.27
C GLY A 306 32.69 -21.17 -15.15
N LYS A 307 31.53 -21.71 -14.74
CA LYS A 307 30.23 -21.39 -15.33
C LYS A 307 29.58 -20.23 -14.58
N ASP A 308 29.16 -19.22 -15.32
CA ASP A 308 28.41 -18.07 -14.83
C ASP A 308 26.91 -18.40 -14.84
N PHE A 309 26.26 -18.31 -13.68
CA PHE A 309 24.84 -18.58 -13.48
C PHE A 309 24.02 -17.29 -13.30
N SER A 310 24.63 -16.11 -13.45
CA SER A 310 23.97 -14.82 -13.24
C SER A 310 22.75 -14.58 -14.14
N ASN A 311 22.67 -15.26 -15.29
CA ASN A 311 21.67 -15.05 -16.36
C ASN A 311 20.77 -16.26 -16.67
N ILE A 312 20.80 -17.33 -15.86
CA ILE A 312 19.90 -18.47 -16.09
C ILE A 312 18.47 -18.05 -15.73
N LYS A 313 17.55 -18.18 -16.70
CA LYS A 313 16.11 -18.00 -16.50
C LYS A 313 15.53 -19.35 -16.10
N ASP A 314 14.83 -19.38 -14.96
CA ASP A 314 14.21 -20.59 -14.41
C ASP A 314 13.04 -21.04 -15.29
N GLU A 315 13.21 -22.14 -16.04
CA GLU A 315 12.15 -22.77 -16.84
C GLU A 315 11.65 -24.11 -16.23
N GLU A 316 12.23 -24.62 -15.13
CA GLU A 316 11.88 -25.94 -14.58
C GLU A 316 11.31 -25.90 -13.14
N GLU A 317 10.39 -26.84 -12.84
CA GLU A 317 9.70 -27.04 -11.54
C GLU A 317 10.63 -27.42 -10.37
N HIS A 318 11.87 -27.82 -10.63
CA HIS A 318 12.89 -28.13 -9.64
C HIS A 318 13.96 -27.04 -9.68
N ASN A 319 14.46 -26.58 -8.51
CA ASN A 319 15.56 -25.61 -8.45
C ASN A 319 16.76 -26.19 -9.24
N PRO A 320 17.04 -25.69 -10.47
CA PRO A 320 18.07 -26.28 -11.33
C PRO A 320 19.47 -26.03 -10.76
N PHE A 321 19.57 -25.18 -9.73
CA PHE A 321 20.80 -24.85 -9.05
C PHE A 321 21.09 -25.68 -7.80
N GLN A 322 20.15 -26.49 -7.33
CA GLN A 322 20.36 -27.37 -6.18
C GLN A 322 21.54 -28.35 -6.41
N GLN A 323 21.78 -28.75 -7.66
CA GLN A 323 22.90 -29.59 -8.06
C GLN A 323 24.28 -28.91 -7.96
N TYR A 324 24.33 -27.57 -7.91
CA TYR A 324 25.57 -26.78 -7.79
C TYR A 324 25.85 -26.36 -6.34
N LEU A 325 25.03 -26.81 -5.39
CA LEU A 325 25.20 -26.57 -3.96
C LEU A 325 25.70 -27.84 -3.26
N PRO A 326 26.48 -27.73 -2.17
CA PRO A 326 26.82 -28.88 -1.34
C PRO A 326 25.56 -29.60 -0.85
N GLU A 327 25.65 -30.93 -0.67
CA GLU A 327 24.53 -31.74 -0.19
C GLU A 327 24.04 -31.23 1.19
N GLY A 328 22.73 -31.01 1.31
CA GLY A 328 22.12 -30.45 2.53
C GLY A 328 22.14 -28.91 2.64
N VAL A 329 22.52 -28.20 1.58
CA VAL A 329 22.64 -26.73 1.54
C VAL A 329 21.68 -26.08 0.51
N GLY A 330 21.25 -24.84 0.75
CA GLY A 330 20.28 -24.08 -0.06
C GLY A 330 18.82 -24.51 0.09
N ASN A 331 18.49 -25.25 1.17
CA ASN A 331 17.13 -25.68 1.41
C ASN A 331 16.19 -24.48 1.61
N ARG A 332 14.98 -24.63 1.06
CA ARG A 332 13.89 -23.65 1.23
C ARG A 332 13.56 -23.44 2.71
N VAL A 333 13.64 -22.20 3.15
CA VAL A 333 13.18 -21.75 4.46
C VAL A 333 11.89 -20.97 4.30
N GLU A 334 10.86 -21.38 5.04
CA GLU A 334 9.56 -20.73 5.07
C GLU A 334 9.49 -19.77 6.26
N VAL A 335 9.40 -18.47 5.99
CA VAL A 335 9.22 -17.43 7.00
C VAL A 335 7.74 -17.05 7.08
N LYS A 336 7.14 -17.32 8.23
CA LYS A 336 5.73 -17.04 8.53
C LYS A 336 5.55 -15.75 9.33
N ASN A 337 4.30 -15.28 9.39
CA ASN A 337 3.82 -14.17 10.23
C ASN A 337 4.38 -12.80 9.84
N LEU A 338 4.49 -12.51 8.54
CA LEU A 338 4.93 -11.21 8.05
C LEU A 338 3.73 -10.27 7.91
N ASN A 339 3.67 -9.28 8.80
CA ASN A 339 2.51 -8.38 8.95
C ASN A 339 2.75 -6.99 8.31
N SER A 340 3.85 -6.77 7.60
CA SER A 340 4.08 -5.52 6.86
C SER A 340 5.08 -5.69 5.72
N ILE A 341 5.00 -4.81 4.72
CA ILE A 341 5.99 -4.72 3.62
C ILE A 341 7.42 -4.57 4.14
N LYS A 342 7.61 -3.81 5.23
CA LYS A 342 8.93 -3.67 5.85
C LYS A 342 9.47 -5.00 6.38
N GLN A 343 8.62 -5.80 7.03
CA GLN A 343 8.99 -7.12 7.54
C GLN A 343 9.31 -8.09 6.39
N ILE A 344 8.58 -8.02 5.27
CA ILE A 344 8.87 -8.79 4.05
C ILE A 344 10.30 -8.48 3.55
N ILE A 345 10.65 -7.21 3.40
CA ILE A 345 11.99 -6.80 2.93
C ILE A 345 13.07 -7.29 3.90
N GLN A 346 12.88 -7.03 5.20
CA GLN A 346 13.87 -7.36 6.22
C GLN A 346 14.06 -8.87 6.39
N SER A 347 12.98 -9.65 6.33
CA SER A 347 13.05 -11.11 6.46
C SER A 347 13.73 -11.76 5.25
N ALA A 348 13.44 -11.32 4.03
CA ALA A 348 14.11 -11.79 2.82
C ALA A 348 15.62 -11.51 2.86
N GLU A 349 16.00 -10.27 3.19
CA GLU A 349 17.40 -9.87 3.34
C GLU A 349 18.12 -10.68 4.42
N TYR A 350 17.53 -10.78 5.61
CA TYR A 350 18.14 -11.49 6.72
C TYR A 350 18.32 -12.98 6.39
N GLU A 351 17.30 -13.61 5.79
CA GLU A 351 17.34 -15.03 5.52
C GLU A 351 18.35 -15.37 4.40
N ALA A 352 18.49 -14.52 3.38
CA ALA A 352 19.52 -14.69 2.35
C ALA A 352 20.93 -14.59 2.93
N ILE A 353 21.19 -13.61 3.79
CA ILE A 353 22.49 -13.45 4.48
C ILE A 353 22.75 -14.62 5.44
N ARG A 354 21.75 -15.02 6.22
CA ARG A 354 21.85 -16.11 7.20
C ARG A 354 22.17 -17.43 6.52
N GLN A 355 21.44 -17.78 5.45
CA GLN A 355 21.71 -18.99 4.68
C GLN A 355 23.12 -18.94 4.09
N THR A 356 23.51 -17.82 3.48
CA THR A 356 24.87 -17.65 2.91
C THR A 356 25.95 -17.89 3.95
N GLN A 357 25.80 -17.31 5.16
CA GLN A 357 26.74 -17.53 6.24
C GLN A 357 26.84 -19.00 6.64
N GLN A 358 25.71 -19.72 6.71
CA GLN A 358 25.73 -21.17 6.99
C GLN A 358 26.49 -21.95 5.90
N ILE A 359 26.31 -21.60 4.63
CA ILE A 359 27.05 -22.25 3.53
C ILE A 359 28.55 -22.03 3.70
N LEU A 360 28.97 -20.78 3.95
CA LEU A 360 30.37 -20.42 4.11
C LEU A 360 31.02 -21.08 5.34
N ASP A 361 30.23 -21.30 6.40
CA ASP A 361 30.67 -22.01 7.61
C ASP A 361 30.67 -23.54 7.45
N GLY A 362 30.26 -24.06 6.29
CA GLY A 362 30.14 -25.51 6.04
C GLY A 362 29.01 -26.18 6.82
N ALA A 363 28.01 -25.41 7.26
CA ALA A 363 26.87 -25.90 8.03
C ALA A 363 25.66 -26.20 7.11
N PRO A 364 24.87 -27.25 7.40
CA PRO A 364 23.68 -27.54 6.62
C PRO A 364 22.61 -26.45 6.82
N THR A 365 21.96 -26.04 5.74
CA THR A 365 20.73 -25.26 5.80
C THR A 365 19.58 -26.25 5.87
N GLY A 366 18.88 -26.39 7.00
CA GLY A 366 17.73 -27.30 7.10
C GLY A 366 16.50 -26.79 6.34
N ARG A 367 15.54 -27.68 6.04
CA ARG A 367 14.17 -27.26 5.72
C ARG A 367 13.49 -26.81 7.01
N GLU A 368 13.31 -25.51 7.17
CA GLU A 368 12.84 -24.93 8.41
C GLU A 368 11.59 -24.07 8.18
N THR A 369 10.74 -24.02 9.21
CA THR A 369 9.73 -22.96 9.33
C THR A 369 10.21 -21.99 10.41
N ARG A 370 10.31 -20.71 10.06
CA ARG A 370 10.79 -19.63 10.92
C ARG A 370 9.72 -18.54 11.04
N THR A 371 9.81 -17.70 12.06
CA THR A 371 9.01 -16.48 12.21
C THR A 371 9.94 -15.28 12.24
N PHE A 372 9.49 -14.12 11.78
CA PHE A 372 10.27 -12.90 11.90
C PHE A 372 10.00 -12.20 13.23
N ASP A 373 11.04 -11.78 13.95
CA ASP A 373 10.93 -10.91 15.12
C ASP A 373 11.29 -9.46 14.74
N PRO A 374 10.31 -8.53 14.71
CA PRO A 374 10.56 -7.14 14.34
C PRO A 374 11.48 -6.39 15.30
N LYS A 375 11.61 -6.84 16.56
CA LYS A 375 12.45 -6.16 17.57
C LYS A 375 13.92 -6.44 17.34
N SER A 376 14.28 -7.71 17.14
CA SER A 376 15.66 -8.10 16.82
C SER A 376 16.01 -7.88 15.35
N GLY A 377 15.02 -7.89 14.46
CA GLY A 377 15.23 -7.89 13.01
C GLY A 377 15.71 -9.24 12.47
N HIS A 378 15.55 -10.32 13.24
CA HIS A 378 16.04 -11.66 12.91
C HIS A 378 14.89 -12.65 12.70
N THR A 379 15.15 -13.72 11.95
CA THR A 379 14.24 -14.88 11.89
C THR A 379 14.53 -15.84 13.04
N ILE A 380 13.49 -16.31 13.73
CA ILE A 380 13.56 -17.28 14.83
C ILE A 380 12.98 -18.60 14.34
N LYS A 381 13.68 -19.70 14.59
CA LYS A 381 13.24 -21.04 14.22
C LYS A 381 12.02 -21.43 15.06
N ILE A 382 10.92 -21.82 14.39
CA ILE A 382 9.73 -22.37 15.06
C ILE A 382 9.86 -23.89 15.14
N ARG A 383 10.16 -24.53 14.00
CA ARG A 383 10.27 -25.99 13.89
C ARG A 383 11.22 -26.42 12.78
N ASP A 384 11.82 -27.58 12.99
CA ASP A 384 12.42 -28.39 11.93
C ASP A 384 11.33 -29.08 11.12
N LYS A 385 11.40 -29.05 9.78
CA LYS A 385 10.61 -29.97 8.94
C LYS A 385 11.33 -31.32 8.89
N GLY A 386 11.40 -32.00 10.03
CA GLY A 386 11.78 -33.42 10.08
C GLY A 386 10.67 -34.24 9.40
N GLY A 387 10.88 -34.64 8.15
CA GLY A 387 9.85 -35.28 7.31
C GLY A 387 8.74 -34.33 6.86
N ALA A 388 8.11 -34.63 5.73
CA ALA A 388 6.88 -33.93 5.33
C ALA A 388 5.73 -34.38 6.26
N VAL A 389 5.05 -33.43 6.90
CA VAL A 389 3.83 -33.74 7.67
C VAL A 389 2.77 -34.20 6.67
N ASP A 390 2.29 -35.42 6.83
CA ASP A 390 1.21 -35.96 5.99
C ASP A 390 -0.14 -35.36 6.44
N TYR A 391 -0.60 -34.36 5.68
CA TYR A 391 -1.89 -33.71 5.88
C TYR A 391 -3.08 -34.55 5.40
N ARG A 392 -2.86 -35.76 4.85
CA ARG A 392 -3.91 -36.72 4.45
C ARG A 392 -5.04 -36.05 3.65
N PHE A 393 -4.67 -35.44 2.52
CA PHE A 393 -5.62 -34.75 1.64
C PHE A 393 -6.62 -35.72 1.02
N LEU A 394 -7.91 -35.48 1.26
CA LEU A 394 -9.01 -36.23 0.65
C LEU A 394 -10.07 -35.29 0.07
N PRO A 395 -10.74 -35.64 -1.04
CA PRO A 395 -11.87 -34.87 -1.55
C PRO A 395 -12.95 -34.71 -0.48
N GLU A 396 -13.49 -33.52 -0.30
CA GLU A 396 -14.56 -33.21 0.65
C GLU A 396 -15.86 -33.94 0.22
N PRO A 397 -16.29 -35.00 0.92
CA PRO A 397 -17.45 -35.79 0.48
C PRO A 397 -18.78 -35.04 0.68
N ASP A 398 -18.84 -34.06 1.58
CA ASP A 398 -20.07 -33.34 1.90
C ASP A 398 -20.36 -32.20 0.92
N LEU A 399 -19.41 -31.89 0.02
CA LEU A 399 -19.56 -30.90 -1.04
C LEU A 399 -19.45 -31.57 -2.42
N PRO A 400 -20.42 -31.36 -3.31
CA PRO A 400 -20.25 -31.75 -4.71
C PRO A 400 -19.14 -30.93 -5.37
N PRO A 401 -18.64 -31.35 -6.56
CA PRO A 401 -17.80 -30.51 -7.38
C PRO A 401 -18.43 -29.13 -7.60
N LEU A 402 -17.62 -28.08 -7.52
CA LEU A 402 -18.04 -26.72 -7.78
C LEU A 402 -18.07 -26.50 -9.29
N HIS A 403 -19.27 -26.30 -9.84
CA HIS A 403 -19.46 -25.86 -11.22
C HIS A 403 -19.71 -24.34 -11.22
N LEU A 404 -18.99 -23.60 -12.07
CA LEU A 404 -19.20 -22.17 -12.25
C LEU A 404 -20.36 -21.92 -13.22
N ASP A 405 -21.56 -22.29 -12.79
CA ASP A 405 -22.79 -22.21 -13.56
C ASP A 405 -23.71 -21.08 -13.09
N LYS A 406 -24.93 -21.05 -13.63
CA LYS A 406 -25.96 -20.06 -13.30
C LYS A 406 -26.35 -20.06 -11.82
N ASP A 407 -26.35 -21.20 -11.15
CA ASP A 407 -26.74 -21.28 -9.75
C ASP A 407 -25.69 -20.65 -8.85
N VAL A 408 -24.42 -20.66 -9.23
CA VAL A 408 -23.33 -20.06 -8.44
C VAL A 408 -23.04 -18.62 -8.84
N LEU A 409 -23.04 -18.33 -10.15
CA LEU A 409 -22.66 -17.04 -10.69
C LEU A 409 -23.83 -16.08 -10.85
N ASP A 410 -25.07 -16.55 -10.81
CA ASP A 410 -26.29 -15.79 -11.16
C ASP A 410 -26.29 -15.25 -12.61
N HIS A 411 -25.48 -15.87 -13.49
CA HIS A 411 -25.34 -15.56 -14.92
C HIS A 411 -25.18 -16.85 -15.75
N ASP A 412 -25.54 -16.83 -17.04
CA ASP A 412 -25.56 -18.07 -17.85
C ASP A 412 -24.16 -18.60 -18.18
N SER A 413 -23.11 -17.78 -18.06
CA SER A 413 -21.72 -18.22 -18.22
C SER A 413 -20.75 -17.38 -17.38
N LEU A 414 -19.56 -17.93 -17.13
CA LEU A 414 -18.42 -17.21 -16.55
C LEU A 414 -18.10 -15.92 -17.33
N GLY A 415 -18.13 -15.97 -18.66
CA GLY A 415 -17.83 -14.81 -19.50
C GLY A 415 -18.84 -13.66 -19.32
N GLU A 416 -20.13 -13.97 -19.16
CA GLU A 416 -21.16 -12.97 -18.87
C GLU A 416 -21.02 -12.40 -17.46
N PHE A 417 -20.80 -13.26 -16.47
CA PHE A 417 -20.54 -12.84 -15.10
C PHE A 417 -19.37 -11.84 -15.05
N LEU A 418 -18.24 -12.16 -15.69
CA LEU A 418 -17.06 -11.30 -15.68
C LEU A 418 -17.30 -9.97 -16.42
N LYS A 419 -18.01 -9.97 -17.56
CA LYS A 419 -18.33 -8.73 -18.29
C LYS A 419 -19.13 -7.73 -17.45
N VAL A 420 -19.98 -8.21 -16.55
CA VAL A 420 -20.83 -7.37 -15.70
C VAL A 420 -20.12 -6.99 -14.40
N ASN A 421 -19.38 -7.93 -13.79
CA ASN A 421 -18.91 -7.80 -12.41
C ASN A 421 -17.41 -7.48 -12.28
N LEU A 422 -16.59 -7.68 -13.31
CA LEU A 422 -15.17 -7.30 -13.29
C LEU A 422 -15.03 -5.85 -13.77
N PRO A 423 -14.63 -4.90 -12.89
CA PRO A 423 -14.40 -3.53 -13.31
C PRO A 423 -13.17 -3.44 -14.22
N GLU A 424 -13.04 -2.32 -14.94
CA GLU A 424 -11.79 -1.98 -15.64
C GLU A 424 -10.63 -2.02 -14.64
N LEU A 425 -9.58 -2.80 -14.97
CA LEU A 425 -8.45 -2.98 -14.06
C LEU A 425 -7.60 -1.69 -14.00
N PRO A 426 -6.90 -1.43 -12.89
CA PRO A 426 -6.11 -0.20 -12.73
C PRO A 426 -5.06 0.02 -13.82
N GLU A 427 -4.44 -1.05 -14.34
CA GLU A 427 -3.44 -0.98 -15.41
C GLU A 427 -4.07 -0.58 -16.75
N ASP A 428 -5.23 -1.13 -17.07
CA ASP A 428 -5.96 -0.83 -18.30
C ASP A 428 -6.49 0.62 -18.26
N ALA A 429 -7.09 1.01 -17.13
CA ALA A 429 -7.51 2.37 -16.86
C ALA A 429 -6.34 3.36 -16.95
N LEU A 430 -5.16 3.01 -16.41
CA LEU A 430 -3.97 3.87 -16.48
C LEU A 430 -3.56 4.12 -17.93
N GLY A 431 -3.45 3.06 -18.74
CA GLY A 431 -3.09 3.17 -20.15
C GLY A 431 -4.12 3.96 -20.95
N ARG A 432 -5.41 3.72 -20.70
CA ARG A 432 -6.52 4.42 -21.34
C ARG A 432 -6.55 5.90 -20.97
N LEU A 433 -6.45 6.25 -19.69
CA LEU A 433 -6.49 7.64 -19.24
C LEU A 433 -5.35 8.48 -19.84
N ILE A 434 -4.13 7.93 -19.91
CA ILE A 434 -2.99 8.61 -20.53
C ILE A 434 -3.21 8.77 -22.04
N SER A 435 -3.59 7.71 -22.74
CA SER A 435 -3.73 7.73 -24.20
C SER A 435 -4.91 8.55 -24.70
N GLN A 436 -6.06 8.48 -24.03
CA GLN A 436 -7.31 9.13 -24.42
C GLN A 436 -7.36 10.60 -24.02
N TYR A 437 -6.82 10.96 -22.85
CA TYR A 437 -6.93 12.31 -22.29
C TYR A 437 -5.62 13.11 -22.31
N GLY A 438 -4.48 12.45 -22.53
CA GLY A 438 -3.16 13.10 -22.56
C GLY A 438 -2.68 13.59 -21.18
N ILE A 439 -3.24 13.06 -20.09
CA ILE A 439 -2.84 13.45 -18.73
C ILE A 439 -1.49 12.82 -18.34
N SER A 440 -0.82 13.43 -17.37
CA SER A 440 0.46 12.92 -16.88
C SER A 440 0.32 11.54 -16.22
N GLU A 441 1.34 10.68 -16.36
CA GLU A 441 1.38 9.37 -15.69
C GLU A 441 1.20 9.50 -14.17
N ALA A 442 1.75 10.57 -13.56
CA ALA A 442 1.61 10.81 -12.13
C ALA A 442 0.16 11.07 -11.71
N SER A 443 -0.58 11.89 -12.46
CA SER A 443 -2.00 12.15 -12.21
C SER A 443 -2.84 10.91 -12.46
N ALA A 444 -2.58 10.21 -13.56
CA ALA A 444 -3.32 9.01 -13.92
C ALA A 444 -3.17 7.92 -12.84
N ILE A 445 -1.96 7.70 -12.31
CA ILE A 445 -1.73 6.76 -11.19
C ILE A 445 -2.55 7.14 -9.95
N ILE A 446 -2.61 8.44 -9.62
CA ILE A 446 -3.38 8.90 -8.45
C ILE A 446 -4.87 8.61 -8.66
N ILE A 447 -5.41 8.90 -9.85
CA ILE A 447 -6.82 8.67 -10.20
C ILE A 447 -7.12 7.16 -10.17
N THR A 448 -6.30 6.32 -10.82
CA THR A 448 -6.56 4.88 -10.91
C THR A 448 -6.37 4.12 -9.60
N ASN A 449 -5.72 4.72 -8.59
CA ASN A 449 -5.66 4.14 -7.25
C ASN A 449 -7.00 4.22 -6.51
N ASP A 450 -7.90 5.11 -6.93
CA ASP A 450 -9.24 5.27 -6.39
C ASP A 450 -10.27 4.95 -7.49
N ARG A 451 -10.85 3.74 -7.47
CA ARG A 451 -11.80 3.27 -8.48
C ARG A 451 -12.91 4.28 -8.82
N PRO A 452 -13.66 4.86 -7.85
CA PRO A 452 -14.70 5.85 -8.14
C PRO A 452 -14.15 7.14 -8.78
N ALA A 453 -12.88 7.49 -8.54
CA ALA A 453 -12.27 8.67 -9.16
C ALA A 453 -12.11 8.57 -10.67
N ILE A 454 -12.06 7.35 -11.24
CA ILE A 454 -12.00 7.17 -12.70
C ILE A 454 -13.29 7.71 -13.32
N ALA A 455 -14.45 7.22 -12.88
CA ALA A 455 -15.74 7.68 -13.37
C ALA A 455 -15.96 9.18 -13.07
N PHE A 456 -15.64 9.61 -11.85
CA PHE A 456 -15.75 11.02 -11.45
C PHE A 456 -14.93 11.96 -12.35
N PHE A 457 -13.70 11.58 -12.68
CA PHE A 457 -12.83 12.33 -13.57
C PHE A 457 -13.44 12.47 -14.98
N GLU A 458 -13.93 11.37 -15.53
CA GLU A 458 -14.50 11.33 -16.88
C GLU A 458 -15.81 12.09 -16.98
N GLU A 459 -16.70 11.90 -16.01
CA GLU A 459 -17.95 12.65 -15.90
C GLU A 459 -17.70 14.15 -15.80
N THR A 460 -16.75 14.56 -14.95
CA THR A 460 -16.38 15.98 -14.81
C THR A 460 -15.95 16.57 -16.16
N ILE A 461 -15.15 15.83 -16.94
CA ILE A 461 -14.74 16.28 -18.28
C ILE A 461 -15.94 16.38 -19.22
N GLN A 462 -16.84 15.39 -19.22
CA GLN A 462 -18.03 15.42 -20.07
C GLN A 462 -18.91 16.63 -19.75
N PHE A 463 -19.16 16.90 -18.46
CA PHE A 463 -19.92 18.08 -18.05
C PHE A 463 -19.22 19.39 -18.44
N CYS A 464 -17.90 19.48 -18.31
CA CYS A 464 -17.15 20.65 -18.79
C CYS A 464 -17.29 20.85 -20.30
N ILE A 465 -17.17 19.77 -21.08
CA ILE A 465 -17.26 19.85 -22.54
C ILE A 465 -18.66 20.30 -22.95
N ASN A 466 -19.70 19.71 -22.36
CA ASN A 466 -21.10 20.05 -22.64
C ASN A 466 -21.38 21.53 -22.35
N ASP A 467 -20.86 22.07 -21.25
CA ASP A 467 -21.00 23.49 -20.89
C ASP A 467 -20.24 24.43 -21.84
N LEU A 468 -19.19 23.94 -22.49
CA LEU A 468 -18.29 24.71 -23.33
C LEU A 468 -18.51 24.46 -24.83
N GLU A 469 -19.53 23.69 -25.24
CA GLU A 469 -19.78 23.29 -26.64
C GLU A 469 -19.82 24.47 -27.63
N ASN A 470 -20.27 25.65 -27.19
CA ASN A 470 -20.36 26.85 -28.01
C ASN A 470 -19.12 27.76 -27.94
N SER A 471 -18.08 27.37 -27.22
CA SER A 471 -16.84 28.14 -27.07
C SER A 471 -15.81 27.72 -28.12
N GLU A 472 -15.36 28.65 -28.96
CA GLU A 472 -14.28 28.38 -29.93
C GLU A 472 -12.96 28.08 -29.20
N GLY A 473 -12.20 27.08 -29.67
CA GLY A 473 -10.84 26.80 -29.19
C GLY A 473 -10.71 25.89 -27.96
N VAL A 474 -11.78 25.16 -27.60
CA VAL A 474 -11.77 24.23 -26.46
C VAL A 474 -10.93 22.99 -26.75
N ASP A 475 -9.73 22.94 -26.17
CA ASP A 475 -8.84 21.78 -26.23
C ASP A 475 -9.22 20.78 -25.12
N LYS A 476 -9.78 19.64 -25.53
CA LYS A 476 -10.19 18.55 -24.62
C LYS A 476 -9.05 18.06 -23.73
N SER A 477 -7.81 18.04 -24.23
CA SER A 477 -6.65 17.60 -23.45
C SER A 477 -6.27 18.62 -22.38
N LYS A 478 -6.43 19.92 -22.64
CA LYS A 478 -6.23 20.97 -21.63
C LYS A 478 -7.29 20.90 -20.53
N ILE A 479 -8.56 20.68 -20.88
CA ILE A 479 -9.62 20.46 -19.88
C ILE A 479 -9.29 19.24 -19.03
N ALA A 480 -8.96 18.11 -19.66
CA ALA A 480 -8.64 16.89 -18.91
C ALA A 480 -7.44 17.06 -17.98
N THR A 481 -6.39 17.76 -18.45
CA THR A 481 -5.23 18.10 -17.61
C THR A 481 -5.61 19.00 -16.43
N MET A 482 -6.48 19.98 -16.67
CA MET A 482 -6.98 20.87 -15.61
C MET A 482 -7.78 20.07 -14.58
N VAL A 483 -8.78 19.29 -15.01
CA VAL A 483 -9.59 18.43 -14.14
C VAL A 483 -8.71 17.48 -13.34
N ALA A 484 -7.75 16.81 -13.98
CA ALA A 484 -6.82 15.90 -13.31
C ALA A 484 -6.01 16.61 -12.21
N ASN A 485 -5.52 17.82 -12.49
CA ASN A 485 -4.77 18.60 -11.52
C ASN A 485 -5.61 19.04 -10.31
N TRP A 486 -6.85 19.48 -10.55
CA TRP A 486 -7.75 19.90 -9.49
C TRP A 486 -8.24 18.72 -8.64
N LEU A 487 -8.59 17.60 -9.27
CA LEU A 487 -8.92 16.36 -8.58
C LEU A 487 -7.74 15.88 -7.71
N CYS A 488 -6.55 15.76 -8.31
CA CYS A 488 -5.38 15.19 -7.65
C CYS A 488 -4.79 16.07 -6.54
N ASN A 489 -4.69 17.38 -6.77
CA ASN A 489 -3.93 18.28 -5.89
C ASN A 489 -4.82 19.06 -4.91
N ASP A 490 -6.06 19.36 -5.29
CA ASP A 490 -6.94 20.23 -4.51
C ASP A 490 -8.07 19.43 -3.86
N LEU A 491 -8.86 18.65 -4.62
CA LEU A 491 -9.99 17.91 -4.07
C LEU A 491 -9.56 16.77 -3.14
N PHE A 492 -8.62 15.90 -3.56
CA PHE A 492 -8.09 14.86 -2.68
C PHE A 492 -7.37 15.43 -1.45
N ALA A 493 -6.81 16.63 -1.54
CA ALA A 493 -6.23 17.29 -0.37
C ALA A 493 -7.31 17.67 0.65
N LEU A 494 -8.47 18.18 0.20
CA LEU A 494 -9.61 18.51 1.06
C LEU A 494 -10.23 17.26 1.70
N ILE A 495 -10.42 16.19 0.92
CA ILE A 495 -10.91 14.89 1.41
C ILE A 495 -9.97 14.33 2.49
N LYS A 496 -8.66 14.41 2.24
CA LYS A 496 -7.68 13.98 3.23
C LYS A 496 -7.75 14.83 4.51
N GLU A 497 -7.94 16.13 4.38
CA GLU A 497 -8.03 17.05 5.51
C GLU A 497 -9.29 16.81 6.34
N SER A 498 -10.46 16.59 5.71
CA SER A 498 -11.69 16.24 6.44
C SER A 498 -11.55 14.91 7.17
N ALA A 499 -11.01 13.89 6.52
CA ALA A 499 -10.75 12.59 7.14
C ALA A 499 -9.87 12.71 8.41
N THR A 500 -8.89 13.63 8.43
CA THR A 500 -8.07 13.85 9.65
C THR A 500 -8.77 14.61 10.77
N ARG A 501 -9.83 15.38 10.48
CA ARG A 501 -10.54 16.20 11.49
C ARG A 501 -11.57 15.39 12.28
N ASP A 502 -12.20 14.41 11.65
CA ASP A 502 -13.24 13.59 12.28
C ASP A 502 -12.67 12.52 13.23
N LEU A 503 -11.35 12.27 13.17
CA LEU A 503 -10.66 11.25 13.95
C LEU A 503 -9.99 11.85 15.20
N GLN A 504 -10.79 12.19 16.21
CA GLN A 504 -10.29 12.51 17.56
C GLN A 504 -10.11 11.28 18.47
N GLY A 505 -9.79 10.08 17.94
CA GLY A 505 -9.50 8.97 18.85
C GLY A 505 -9.38 7.54 18.32
N GLU A 506 -9.64 7.26 17.04
CA GLU A 506 -9.48 5.89 16.51
C GLU A 506 -8.63 5.89 15.24
N ASP A 507 -7.64 4.98 15.18
CA ASP A 507 -6.72 4.72 14.06
C ASP A 507 -7.46 4.09 12.84
N LEU A 508 -8.60 4.66 12.46
CA LEU A 508 -9.26 4.33 11.19
C LEU A 508 -8.66 5.24 10.12
N HIS A 509 -7.62 4.76 9.44
CA HIS A 509 -7.16 5.38 8.18
C HIS A 509 -8.34 5.39 7.19
N HIS A 510 -9.09 6.50 7.14
CA HIS A 510 -10.10 6.68 6.11
C HIS A 510 -9.39 6.66 4.75
N PRO A 511 -9.80 5.80 3.81
CA PRO A 511 -9.21 5.83 2.48
C PRO A 511 -9.47 7.20 1.86
N ILE A 512 -8.45 7.79 1.26
CA ILE A 512 -8.62 9.01 0.45
C ILE A 512 -9.33 8.56 -0.82
N SER A 513 -10.63 8.81 -0.89
CA SER A 513 -11.49 8.44 -2.01
C SER A 513 -12.47 9.55 -2.32
N VAL A 514 -12.79 9.73 -3.59
CA VAL A 514 -13.78 10.70 -4.05
C VAL A 514 -15.19 10.38 -3.57
N GLU A 515 -15.47 9.14 -3.13
CA GLU A 515 -16.75 8.77 -2.49
C GLU A 515 -17.05 9.59 -1.24
N TYR A 516 -16.02 10.10 -0.58
CA TYR A 516 -16.16 10.96 0.60
C TYR A 516 -16.09 12.45 0.25
N SER A 517 -16.18 12.79 -1.03
CA SER A 517 -16.28 14.15 -1.51
C SER A 517 -17.70 14.68 -1.32
N ASN A 518 -17.81 15.87 -0.74
CA ASN A 518 -19.03 16.66 -0.75
C ASN A 518 -19.25 17.43 -2.07
N VAL A 519 -18.26 17.38 -2.97
CA VAL A 519 -18.31 18.01 -4.29
C VAL A 519 -18.45 16.91 -5.34
N ASP A 520 -19.60 16.88 -6.01
CA ASP A 520 -19.88 15.96 -7.12
C ASP A 520 -19.18 16.39 -8.44
N SER A 521 -19.25 15.50 -9.44
CA SER A 521 -18.63 15.71 -10.76
C SER A 521 -19.23 16.92 -11.50
N THR A 522 -20.52 17.20 -11.31
CA THR A 522 -21.21 18.34 -11.94
C THR A 522 -20.73 19.67 -11.37
N ARG A 523 -20.68 19.78 -10.04
CA ARG A 523 -20.26 21.00 -9.32
C ARG A 523 -18.79 21.30 -9.59
N LEU A 524 -17.92 20.28 -9.60
CA LEU A 524 -16.53 20.47 -9.98
C LEU A 524 -16.42 20.92 -11.45
N ALA A 525 -17.20 20.32 -12.36
CA ALA A 525 -17.19 20.73 -13.77
C ALA A 525 -17.61 22.18 -13.96
N LYS A 526 -18.67 22.63 -13.28
CA LYS A 526 -19.11 24.04 -13.29
C LYS A 526 -18.03 24.98 -12.79
N LEU A 527 -17.27 24.59 -11.76
CA LEU A 527 -16.14 25.38 -11.28
C LEU A 527 -15.04 25.48 -12.35
N MET A 528 -14.73 24.37 -13.01
CA MET A 528 -13.74 24.33 -14.10
C MET A 528 -14.16 25.19 -15.28
N THR A 529 -15.45 25.16 -15.67
CA THR A 529 -16.02 26.01 -16.71
C THR A 529 -15.81 27.50 -16.40
N LEU A 530 -16.05 27.93 -15.15
CA LEU A 530 -15.82 29.33 -14.75
C LEU A 530 -14.35 29.76 -14.85
N ILE A 531 -13.40 28.84 -14.64
CA ILE A 531 -11.98 29.11 -14.82
C ILE A 531 -11.64 29.27 -16.31
N VAL A 532 -12.15 28.37 -17.16
CA VAL A 532 -11.91 28.40 -18.61
C VAL A 532 -12.50 29.66 -19.25
N GLN A 533 -13.69 30.07 -18.81
CA GLN A 533 -14.36 31.29 -19.25
C GLN A 533 -13.77 32.57 -18.63
N GLU A 534 -12.67 32.47 -17.87
CA GLU A 534 -12.03 33.60 -17.17
C GLU A 534 -13.01 34.41 -16.29
N THR A 535 -14.06 33.75 -15.80
CA THR A 535 -15.06 34.37 -14.90
C THR A 535 -14.55 34.42 -13.46
N VAL A 536 -13.68 33.48 -13.07
CA VAL A 536 -13.00 33.48 -11.77
C VAL A 536 -11.52 33.19 -11.95
N SER A 537 -10.67 33.79 -11.10
CA SER A 537 -9.24 33.44 -11.07
C SER A 537 -9.03 32.09 -10.39
N THR A 538 -7.90 31.44 -10.67
CA THR A 538 -7.50 30.20 -9.97
C THR A 538 -7.49 30.35 -8.45
N THR A 539 -7.10 31.54 -7.95
CA THR A 539 -7.08 31.83 -6.50
C THR A 539 -8.50 31.83 -5.92
N GLN A 540 -9.46 32.45 -6.59
CA GLN A 540 -10.85 32.43 -6.12
C GLN A 540 -11.49 31.07 -6.31
N ALA A 541 -11.15 30.35 -7.40
CA ALA A 541 -11.63 29.00 -7.61
C ALA A 541 -11.22 28.04 -6.48
N LYS A 542 -10.02 28.19 -5.91
CA LYS A 542 -9.58 27.38 -4.76
C LYS A 542 -10.43 27.66 -3.52
N LYS A 543 -10.81 28.92 -3.29
CA LYS A 543 -11.73 29.28 -2.19
C LYS A 543 -13.14 28.77 -2.45
N LEU A 544 -13.62 28.88 -3.70
CA LEU A 544 -14.89 28.29 -4.11
C LEU A 544 -14.94 26.81 -3.82
N LEU A 545 -13.90 26.05 -4.21
CA LEU A 545 -13.84 24.62 -3.93
C LEU A 545 -13.90 24.32 -2.42
N GLN A 546 -13.21 25.11 -1.59
CA GLN A 546 -13.28 24.96 -0.13
C GLN A 546 -14.70 25.19 0.42
N VAL A 547 -15.37 26.24 -0.04
CA VAL A 547 -16.76 26.55 0.34
C VAL A 547 -17.71 25.46 -0.14
N MET A 548 -17.57 25.01 -1.39
CA MET A 548 -18.38 23.93 -1.97
C MET A 548 -18.24 22.61 -1.22
N PHE A 549 -17.06 22.38 -0.64
CA PHE A 549 -16.74 21.16 0.10
C PHE A 549 -17.23 21.20 1.55
N SER A 550 -17.20 22.36 2.21
CA SER A 550 -17.39 22.45 3.67
C SER A 550 -18.61 23.26 4.11
N ASP A 551 -18.92 24.36 3.42
CA ASP A 551 -19.85 25.37 3.92
C ASP A 551 -21.17 25.39 3.14
N ASP A 552 -21.12 25.15 1.82
CA ASP A 552 -22.26 25.20 0.92
C ASP A 552 -22.27 23.95 0.03
N LEU A 553 -23.11 22.98 0.38
CA LEU A 553 -23.14 21.65 -0.24
C LEU A 553 -24.03 21.59 -1.48
N GLU A 554 -24.84 22.63 -1.73
CA GLU A 554 -25.90 22.58 -2.75
C GLU A 554 -25.71 23.62 -3.85
N SER A 555 -25.28 24.84 -3.52
CA SER A 555 -25.22 25.92 -4.49
C SER A 555 -24.18 25.66 -5.58
N LEU A 556 -24.45 26.15 -6.78
CA LEU A 556 -23.51 26.11 -7.90
C LEU A 556 -22.38 27.13 -7.67
N PRO A 557 -21.15 26.84 -8.16
CA PRO A 557 -20.01 27.73 -7.97
C PRO A 557 -20.22 29.14 -8.53
N GLY A 558 -21.03 29.29 -9.57
CA GLY A 558 -21.37 30.61 -10.15
C GLY A 558 -22.14 31.50 -9.17
N ASP A 559 -23.12 30.93 -8.48
CA ASP A 559 -23.96 31.63 -7.51
C ASP A 559 -23.17 31.99 -6.25
N ILE A 560 -22.32 31.05 -5.79
CA ILE A 560 -21.40 31.30 -4.67
C ILE A 560 -20.43 32.44 -5.04
N ALA A 561 -19.90 32.44 -6.27
CA ALA A 561 -19.00 33.48 -6.73
C ALA A 561 -19.68 34.85 -6.79
N GLU A 562 -20.94 34.90 -7.22
CA GLU A 562 -21.73 36.14 -7.29
C GLU A 562 -22.04 36.69 -5.89
N LYS A 563 -22.57 35.85 -5.01
CA LYS A 563 -22.92 36.21 -3.62
C LYS A 563 -21.72 36.76 -2.85
N ASN A 564 -20.52 36.23 -3.11
CA ASN A 564 -19.29 36.64 -2.43
C ASN A 564 -18.50 37.73 -3.19
N GLY A 565 -18.98 38.17 -4.36
CA GLY A 565 -18.29 39.15 -5.21
C GLY A 565 -16.90 38.66 -5.65
N TRP A 566 -16.77 37.41 -6.08
CA TRP A 566 -15.52 36.78 -6.52
C TRP A 566 -15.37 36.66 -8.03
N LYS A 567 -16.37 37.13 -8.80
CA LYS A 567 -16.29 37.22 -10.26
C LYS A 567 -15.18 38.21 -10.67
N LEU A 568 -14.44 37.87 -11.71
CA LEU A 568 -13.40 38.72 -12.28
C LEU A 568 -14.00 39.96 -12.94
N ILE A 569 -13.36 41.10 -12.71
CA ILE A 569 -13.67 42.37 -13.37
C ILE A 569 -12.93 42.36 -14.72
N THR A 570 -13.68 42.19 -15.80
CA THR A 570 -13.16 42.12 -17.19
C THR A 570 -13.53 43.35 -18.02
N ASN A 571 -14.49 44.16 -17.59
CA ASN A 571 -14.86 45.40 -18.27
C ASN A 571 -13.69 46.41 -18.20
N MET A 572 -13.26 46.92 -19.36
CA MET A 572 -12.14 47.83 -19.46
C MET A 572 -12.38 49.20 -18.82
N ASP A 573 -13.61 49.71 -18.86
CA ASP A 573 -13.94 51.01 -18.26
C ASP A 573 -13.94 50.93 -16.73
N ASP A 574 -14.48 49.84 -16.18
CA ASP A 574 -14.44 49.56 -14.74
C ASP A 574 -13.00 49.40 -14.25
N LEU A 575 -12.15 48.69 -15.01
CA LEU A 575 -10.74 48.52 -14.69
C LEU A 575 -9.99 49.86 -14.75
N LYS A 576 -10.24 50.70 -15.76
CA LYS A 576 -9.65 52.03 -15.87
C LYS A 576 -10.08 52.92 -14.71
N GLN A 577 -11.36 52.88 -14.33
CA GLN A 577 -11.86 53.66 -13.20
C GLN A 577 -11.17 53.23 -11.90
N LEU A 578 -11.07 51.93 -11.65
CA LEU A 578 -10.36 51.39 -10.49
C LEU A 578 -8.87 51.79 -10.49
N CYS A 579 -8.21 51.80 -11.65
CA CYS A 579 -6.84 52.31 -11.78
C CYS A 579 -6.74 53.78 -11.38
N ARG A 580 -7.65 54.64 -11.88
CA ARG A 580 -7.67 56.08 -11.55
C ARG A 580 -7.88 56.29 -10.05
N ASP A 581 -8.84 55.58 -9.46
CA ASP A 581 -9.15 55.70 -8.03
C ASP A 581 -7.94 55.38 -7.16
N VAL A 582 -7.16 54.35 -7.51
CA VAL A 582 -5.96 53.96 -6.76
C VAL A 582 -4.77 54.89 -7.03
N ILE A 583 -4.56 55.34 -8.26
CA ILE A 583 -3.43 56.22 -8.63
C ILE A 583 -3.63 57.62 -8.02
N LEU A 584 -4.85 58.16 -8.13
CA LEU A 584 -5.19 59.51 -7.67
C LEU A 584 -5.51 59.57 -6.16
N CYS A 585 -5.55 58.42 -5.48
CA CYS A 585 -5.70 58.37 -4.03
C CYS A 585 -4.54 59.12 -3.35
N GLU A 586 -4.86 60.01 -2.40
CA GLU A 586 -3.86 60.79 -1.65
C GLU A 586 -2.77 59.91 -1.02
N LYS A 587 -3.12 58.70 -0.58
CA LYS A 587 -2.19 57.73 0.01
C LYS A 587 -1.07 57.29 -0.94
N ASN A 588 -1.32 57.37 -2.25
CA ASN A 588 -0.39 56.95 -3.30
C ASN A 588 0.19 58.12 -4.10
N SER A 589 -0.11 59.38 -3.72
CA SER A 589 0.36 60.59 -4.40
C SER A 589 1.89 60.64 -4.55
N LYS A 590 2.63 60.30 -3.49
CA LYS A 590 4.11 60.26 -3.52
C LYS A 590 4.66 59.26 -4.54
N GLN A 591 3.99 58.13 -4.70
CA GLN A 591 4.38 57.07 -5.63
C GLN A 591 4.05 57.45 -7.06
N PHE A 592 2.98 58.23 -7.27
CA PHE A 592 2.67 58.79 -8.57
C PHE A 592 3.66 59.88 -8.99
N ASP A 593 4.11 60.71 -8.04
CA ASP A 593 5.20 61.67 -8.30
C ASP A 593 6.52 60.95 -8.63
N GLN A 594 6.83 59.83 -7.96
CA GLN A 594 7.98 58.99 -8.31
C GLN A 594 7.85 58.37 -9.70
N TYR A 595 6.64 58.01 -10.13
CA TYR A 595 6.39 57.53 -11.49
C TYR A 595 6.70 58.61 -12.52
N LYS A 596 6.27 59.85 -12.28
CA LYS A 596 6.53 61.01 -13.17
C LYS A 596 8.00 61.37 -13.36
N GLN A 597 8.90 60.91 -12.47
CA GLN A 597 10.34 61.16 -12.60
C GLN A 597 11.01 60.33 -13.72
N GLY A 598 10.29 59.38 -14.33
CA GLY A 598 10.77 58.59 -15.47
C GLY A 598 11.86 57.56 -15.12
N GLY A 599 12.36 56.88 -16.15
CA GLY A 599 13.47 55.93 -16.02
C GLY A 599 13.14 54.69 -15.17
N LYS A 600 14.10 54.27 -14.34
CA LYS A 600 13.98 53.07 -13.46
C LYS A 600 12.77 53.08 -12.52
N ASN A 601 12.17 54.24 -12.27
CA ASN A 601 11.00 54.37 -11.39
C ASN A 601 9.70 53.94 -12.05
N VAL A 602 9.58 54.03 -13.39
CA VAL A 602 8.37 53.68 -14.16
C VAL A 602 7.99 52.23 -13.88
N ARG A 603 8.87 51.29 -14.20
CA ARG A 603 8.63 49.85 -13.98
C ARG A 603 8.39 49.48 -12.52
N LYS A 604 9.05 50.17 -11.58
CA LYS A 604 8.92 49.92 -10.13
C LYS A 604 7.55 50.39 -9.63
N MET A 605 7.12 51.59 -10.03
CA MET A 605 5.84 52.17 -9.61
C MET A 605 4.66 51.52 -10.32
N SER A 606 4.75 51.15 -11.60
CA SER A 606 3.71 50.35 -12.28
C SER A 606 3.47 49.02 -11.57
N LYS A 607 4.53 48.34 -11.11
CA LYS A 607 4.40 47.12 -10.30
C LYS A 607 3.75 47.38 -8.93
N PHE A 608 4.06 48.51 -8.30
CA PHE A 608 3.45 48.93 -7.04
C PHE A 608 1.95 49.20 -7.21
N PHE A 609 1.56 50.01 -8.20
CA PHE A 609 0.16 50.32 -8.50
C PHE A 609 -0.63 49.07 -8.85
N LYS A 610 -0.09 48.19 -9.71
CA LYS A 610 -0.72 46.90 -10.03
C LYS A 610 -0.99 46.07 -8.77
N GLY A 611 -0.07 46.06 -7.81
CA GLY A 611 -0.25 45.39 -6.51
C GLY A 611 -1.34 46.01 -5.65
N ASN A 612 -1.40 47.34 -5.55
CA ASN A 612 -2.45 48.03 -4.80
C ASN A 612 -3.83 47.88 -5.44
N ILE A 613 -3.93 47.97 -6.77
CA ILE A 613 -5.20 47.77 -7.48
C ILE A 613 -5.70 46.33 -7.30
N MET A 614 -4.79 45.34 -7.31
CA MET A 614 -5.15 43.96 -7.02
C MET A 614 -5.66 43.78 -5.58
N LYS A 615 -5.11 44.53 -4.62
CA LYS A 615 -5.55 44.52 -3.24
C LYS A 615 -6.94 45.16 -3.08
N GLU A 616 -7.16 46.31 -3.72
CA GLU A 616 -8.43 47.04 -3.65
C GLU A 616 -9.58 46.26 -4.31
N SER A 617 -9.30 45.61 -5.45
CA SER A 617 -10.24 44.68 -6.10
C SER A 617 -10.40 43.33 -5.39
N LYS A 618 -9.80 43.13 -4.20
CA LYS A 618 -9.79 41.85 -3.46
C LYS A 618 -9.29 40.66 -4.30
N GLY A 619 -8.44 40.91 -5.29
CA GLY A 619 -7.90 39.91 -6.20
C GLY A 619 -8.77 39.60 -7.42
N ASN A 620 -9.78 40.43 -7.71
CA ASN A 620 -10.75 40.18 -8.77
C ASN A 620 -10.47 40.94 -10.07
N ALA A 621 -9.49 41.85 -10.12
CA ALA A 621 -9.16 42.50 -11.39
C ALA A 621 -8.45 41.51 -12.34
N HIS A 622 -8.91 41.41 -13.59
CA HIS A 622 -8.31 40.50 -14.57
C HIS A 622 -6.83 40.88 -14.85
N PRO A 623 -5.83 40.00 -14.64
CA PRO A 623 -4.41 40.41 -14.61
C PRO A 623 -3.83 41.02 -15.89
N GLU A 624 -4.26 40.53 -17.06
CA GLU A 624 -3.79 41.03 -18.36
C GLU A 624 -4.48 42.34 -18.75
N LEU A 625 -5.82 42.35 -18.75
CA LEU A 625 -6.64 43.55 -18.97
C LEU A 625 -6.31 44.68 -17.99
N LEU A 626 -6.05 44.36 -16.72
CA LEU A 626 -5.57 45.34 -15.75
C LEU A 626 -4.22 45.94 -16.16
N GLY A 627 -3.31 45.15 -16.73
CA GLY A 627 -2.05 45.68 -17.25
C GLY A 627 -2.31 46.73 -18.33
N LYS A 628 -3.13 46.37 -19.33
CA LYS A 628 -3.50 47.28 -20.42
C LYS A 628 -4.24 48.52 -19.93
N ALA A 629 -5.17 48.37 -18.98
CA ALA A 629 -5.91 49.46 -18.38
C ALA A 629 -4.99 50.39 -17.58
N LEU A 630 -4.08 49.82 -16.79
CA LEU A 630 -3.10 50.57 -16.01
C LEU A 630 -2.16 51.37 -16.91
N ASP A 631 -1.61 50.74 -17.95
CA ASP A 631 -0.72 51.41 -18.90
C ASP A 631 -1.45 52.54 -19.63
N SER A 632 -2.69 52.30 -20.07
CA SER A 632 -3.55 53.32 -20.68
C SER A 632 -3.82 54.51 -19.74
N VAL A 633 -4.13 54.25 -18.47
CA VAL A 633 -4.42 55.31 -17.48
C VAL A 633 -3.16 56.08 -17.10
N LEU A 634 -2.03 55.40 -16.93
CA LEU A 634 -0.76 56.05 -16.63
C LEU A 634 -0.29 56.94 -17.78
N HIS A 635 -0.46 56.52 -19.03
CA HIS A 635 -0.17 57.33 -20.20
C HIS A 635 -1.13 58.53 -20.32
N GLU A 636 -2.41 58.36 -19.99
CA GLU A 636 -3.39 59.45 -19.98
C GLU A 636 -3.06 60.51 -18.91
N LEU A 637 -2.66 60.07 -17.71
CA LEU A 637 -2.38 60.96 -16.58
C LEU A 637 -0.97 61.57 -16.60
N ALA A 638 -0.04 60.99 -17.37
CA ALA A 638 1.35 61.43 -17.45
C ALA A 638 1.97 61.09 -18.83
N PRO A 639 1.59 61.81 -19.91
CA PRO A 639 1.97 61.49 -21.29
C PRO A 639 3.46 61.70 -21.61
N ASP A 640 4.17 62.54 -20.85
CA ASP A 640 5.57 62.92 -21.11
C ASP A 640 6.60 62.04 -20.38
N VAL A 641 6.17 60.92 -19.79
CA VAL A 641 7.03 60.04 -18.99
C VAL A 641 7.67 58.96 -19.86
N GLU A 642 8.97 59.08 -20.12
CA GLU A 642 9.76 58.06 -20.81
C GLU A 642 10.29 56.98 -19.85
N GLU A 643 10.32 55.72 -20.33
CA GLU A 643 10.71 54.52 -19.57
C GLU A 643 12.21 54.39 -19.29
#